data_AF-A0A930ERX1-F1
#
_entry.id   AF-A0A930ERX1-F1
#
_cell.length_a   1.000
_cell.length_b   1.000
_cell.length_c   1.000
_cell.angle_alpha   90.00
_cell.angle_beta   90.00
_cell.angle_gamma   90.00
#
_symmetry.space_group_name_H-M   'P 1'
#
loop_
_entity.id
_entity.type
_entity.pdbx_description
1 polymer ?
#
loop_
_entity_poly.entity_id
_entity_poly.type
_entity_poly.pdbx_seq_one_letter_code
_entity_poly.pdbx_strand_id
1 'polypeptide(L)'
;MNKLNIAGQSVIRFADIEVLRYQIDGFEALPLKRKLLVYHLSQATLAGRDIIFDQNGRYNLRIRHILETIYTHYEGARETDEFVALEEYLYRVWFASGIHHHYGCDKFVPNFSQSYLSGIVEGLQREHALLLEYSQDELADIYAEIFDPTRSPKSTEQSGEADLVEASSVNFYDRGVGQKAVEAYYQALQDEADEDERQAPPSYGLNSRIAQTADGTLYEQVYKQGGLYGEALYRISAHLKDALEYVDTEMQAEAIKSLLAYYRTGNLKHYNDFCIKWVQDTAVSVDFINGFTEVYADPLGLKGSWEGLVHIKNPIASERTDKICREAKWFEEHAPIDDRFKKAEPKGISASVVTVAMLGGDSYPATPIGINLPNADWIRAEYGSKSVTIDNIHAAYREASRHNGMDAAFIADAEVRTLLERYDGLTDELHTDLHECLGHGSGQLSPGVSPDALGAYASVNEEARADLFALYYMADEHLLELGLLPDADAYKACYYRYLLNGLVTQLVRIPLGANIEEAHMRNRALIARYALERGEQEGTIELNGLDLKITNYEALRGYFADLLREVQRMKSEGDFAACKQMVERYAVQIDADLHEEVLKRYKALNLAPYKGFVNPKMTLRYEGEEIVDVELDYTEAYAEQMLRYSREYWTLPLNPVQEERLRDPRPSAKTLERAKELRAKLRHSMDGVISTSMRDKGLDYGINFGLTMEFIVRLAKELGEDGLLASYLLSRDVRELQLIGQQIYPASCLNFSIATALAERSMPNPELRDCLCKNLFDRNTMLPQYALAWLMQARYKDLSTIAYTTLARHFTFGYKFAHKSWEQCLLRCAFKTLDEDAPYMTSEQRAALLMLKRWGRSDKDIQAQILQAPEFVRWETSGSCLFGEYVDDIKFEFSYEG
;
A
#
# COMPACT_ATOMS: atom_id res chain seq x y z
N MET A 1 23.19 -11.85 29.03
CA MET A 1 23.65 -10.67 28.29
C MET A 1 22.53 -9.65 28.37
N ASN A 2 22.78 -8.45 28.89
CA ASN A 2 21.82 -7.35 28.81
C ASN A 2 21.56 -7.09 27.32
N LYS A 3 20.42 -7.52 26.79
CA LYS A 3 19.97 -7.06 25.46
C LYS A 3 19.80 -5.55 25.59
N LEU A 4 20.51 -4.80 24.75
CA LEU A 4 20.36 -3.35 24.63
C LEU A 4 18.86 -3.08 24.37
N ASN A 5 18.21 -2.20 25.13
CA ASN A 5 16.87 -1.77 24.80
C ASN A 5 16.96 -0.97 23.48
N ILE A 6 16.31 -1.46 22.44
CA ILE A 6 16.30 -0.84 21.11
C ILE A 6 15.04 -0.03 20.84
N ALA A 7 14.04 -0.08 21.72
CA ALA A 7 12.80 0.65 21.56
C ALA A 7 13.10 2.16 21.47
N GLY A 8 12.57 2.82 20.45
CA GLY A 8 12.77 4.25 20.24
C GLY A 8 14.15 4.64 19.72
N GLN A 9 15.03 3.68 19.42
CA GLN A 9 16.32 4.00 18.82
C GLN A 9 16.14 4.63 17.44
N SER A 10 16.68 5.84 17.26
CA SER A 10 16.69 6.53 15.97
C SER A 10 17.56 5.77 14.95
N VAL A 11 16.98 5.49 13.79
CA VAL A 11 17.64 4.81 12.65
C VAL A 11 18.15 5.85 11.67
N ILE A 12 17.28 6.77 11.28
CA ILE A 12 17.60 7.85 10.36
C ILE A 12 16.62 9.01 10.53
N ARG A 13 17.07 10.21 10.20
CA ARG A 13 16.24 11.41 10.13
C ARG A 13 16.49 12.12 8.81
N PHE A 14 15.42 12.53 8.14
CA PHE A 14 15.43 13.22 6.85
C PHE A 14 14.17 14.07 6.74
N ALA A 15 14.23 15.21 6.02
CA ALA A 15 13.13 16.18 5.97
C ALA A 15 12.52 16.46 7.38
N ASP A 16 11.22 16.22 7.54
CA ASP A 16 10.41 16.35 8.76
C ASP A 16 10.10 15.01 9.43
N ILE A 17 10.84 13.95 9.07
CA ILE A 17 10.60 12.57 9.49
C ILE A 17 11.79 12.03 10.28
N GLU A 18 11.51 11.29 11.34
CA GLU A 18 12.48 10.43 12.02
C GLU A 18 11.98 8.98 12.08
N VAL A 19 12.79 8.05 11.58
CA VAL A 19 12.48 6.63 11.58
C VAL A 19 13.13 5.98 12.80
N LEU A 20 12.32 5.29 13.59
CA LEU A 20 12.67 4.66 14.87
C LEU A 20 12.63 3.13 14.76
N ARG A 21 13.11 2.45 15.81
CA ARG A 21 12.92 1.01 16.01
C ARG A 21 11.88 0.72 17.09
N TYR A 22 11.21 -0.40 16.97
CA TYR A 22 10.41 -0.98 18.05
C TYR A 22 10.91 -2.40 18.39
N GLN A 23 10.68 -2.83 19.63
CA GLN A 23 11.03 -4.16 20.12
C GLN A 23 9.79 -5.04 20.19
N ILE A 24 9.89 -6.33 19.87
CA ILE A 24 8.79 -7.29 20.03
C ILE A 24 8.94 -8.00 21.38
N ASP A 25 8.48 -7.34 22.45
CA ASP A 25 8.58 -7.90 23.80
C ASP A 25 7.78 -9.21 23.95
N GLY A 26 8.42 -10.20 24.57
CA GLY A 26 7.83 -11.52 24.83
C GLY A 26 7.92 -12.50 23.67
N PHE A 27 8.40 -12.10 22.48
CA PHE A 27 8.48 -12.97 21.31
C PHE A 27 9.33 -14.22 21.54
N GLU A 28 10.49 -14.08 22.18
CA GLU A 28 11.40 -15.21 22.40
C GLU A 28 10.82 -16.30 23.31
N ALA A 29 9.87 -15.92 24.18
CA ALA A 29 9.18 -16.83 25.08
C ALA A 29 8.00 -17.56 24.41
N LEU A 30 7.59 -17.16 23.20
CA LEU A 30 6.52 -17.84 22.48
C LEU A 30 6.94 -19.28 22.11
N PRO A 31 6.02 -20.25 22.19
CA PRO A 31 6.26 -21.57 21.64
C PRO A 31 6.46 -21.48 20.12
N LEU A 32 7.26 -22.39 19.55
CA LEU A 32 7.59 -22.42 18.13
C LEU A 32 6.35 -22.31 17.22
N LYS A 33 5.27 -23.03 17.56
CA LYS A 33 3.98 -22.96 16.86
C LYS A 33 3.51 -21.50 16.68
N ARG A 34 3.55 -20.68 17.74
CA ARG A 34 3.12 -19.28 17.67
C ARG A 34 4.12 -18.38 16.96
N LYS A 35 5.43 -18.66 17.09
CA LYS A 35 6.45 -17.95 16.29
C LYS A 35 6.22 -18.17 14.79
N LEU A 36 5.88 -19.40 14.38
CA LEU A 36 5.54 -19.73 13.00
C LEU A 36 4.24 -19.05 12.54
N LEU A 37 3.22 -18.99 13.40
CA LEU A 37 2.00 -18.20 13.11
C LEU A 37 2.34 -16.73 12.85
N VAL A 38 3.10 -16.10 13.76
CA VAL A 38 3.56 -14.70 13.60
C VAL A 38 4.36 -14.54 12.30
N TYR A 39 5.28 -15.47 12.01
CA TYR A 39 6.08 -15.43 10.79
C TYR A 39 5.23 -15.44 9.53
N HIS A 40 4.32 -16.40 9.38
CA HIS A 40 3.49 -16.50 8.17
C HIS A 40 2.54 -15.31 8.01
N LEU A 41 1.91 -14.86 9.11
CA LEU A 41 1.09 -13.64 9.07
C LEU A 41 1.94 -12.41 8.70
N SER A 42 3.18 -12.32 9.17
CA SER A 42 4.11 -11.23 8.84
C SER A 42 4.52 -11.25 7.36
N GLN A 43 4.78 -12.43 6.80
CA GLN A 43 5.07 -12.57 5.37
C GLN A 43 3.84 -12.20 4.51
N ALA A 44 2.63 -12.57 4.95
CA ALA A 44 1.40 -12.13 4.32
C ALA A 44 1.24 -10.60 4.37
N THR A 45 1.59 -9.96 5.48
CA THR A 45 1.57 -8.50 5.62
C THR A 45 2.56 -7.79 4.70
N LEU A 46 3.80 -8.28 4.58
CA LEU A 46 4.80 -7.63 3.74
C LEU A 46 4.49 -7.75 2.24
N ALA A 47 3.81 -8.81 1.82
CA ALA A 47 3.44 -9.05 0.41
C ALA A 47 2.45 -8.01 -0.17
N GLY A 48 1.74 -7.26 0.67
CA GLY A 48 0.80 -6.22 0.24
C GLY A 48 1.42 -4.83 0.00
N ARG A 49 2.73 -4.64 0.23
CA ARG A 49 3.39 -3.34 0.09
C ARG A 49 3.16 -2.66 -1.27
N ASP A 50 3.21 -3.40 -2.37
CA ASP A 50 3.03 -2.77 -3.69
C ASP A 50 1.58 -2.30 -3.94
N ILE A 51 0.60 -2.89 -3.26
CA ILE A 51 -0.82 -2.51 -3.39
C ILE A 51 -1.00 -1.07 -2.95
N ILE A 52 -0.51 -0.70 -1.76
CA ILE A 52 -0.68 0.65 -1.22
C ILE A 52 0.04 1.71 -2.08
N PHE A 53 1.20 1.37 -2.66
CA PHE A 53 1.88 2.28 -3.60
C PHE A 53 1.01 2.59 -4.82
N ASP A 54 0.39 1.57 -5.43
CA ASP A 54 -0.48 1.79 -6.59
C ASP A 54 -1.78 2.50 -6.22
N GLN A 55 -2.37 2.21 -5.06
CA GLN A 55 -3.56 2.89 -4.52
C GLN A 55 -3.29 4.38 -4.29
N ASN A 56 -2.13 4.73 -3.73
CA ASN A 56 -1.77 6.13 -3.45
C ASN A 56 -1.40 6.94 -4.69
N GLY A 57 -1.23 6.30 -5.86
CA GLY A 57 -0.94 7.02 -7.09
C GLY A 57 -0.50 6.15 -8.25
N ARG A 58 -1.10 6.39 -9.41
CA ARG A 58 -0.92 5.61 -10.64
C ARG A 58 0.54 5.51 -11.15
N TYR A 59 1.43 6.43 -10.74
CA TYR A 59 2.85 6.44 -11.16
C TYR A 59 3.80 5.96 -10.07
N ASN A 60 3.33 5.76 -8.84
CA ASN A 60 4.20 5.57 -7.67
C ASN A 60 5.12 4.36 -7.79
N LEU A 61 4.62 3.22 -8.29
CA LEU A 61 5.47 2.03 -8.52
C LEU A 61 6.60 2.30 -9.53
N ARG A 62 6.34 3.10 -10.57
CA ARG A 62 7.33 3.46 -11.60
C ARG A 62 8.33 4.49 -11.09
N ILE A 63 7.86 5.50 -10.37
CA ILE A 63 8.71 6.51 -9.74
C ILE A 63 9.63 5.84 -8.72
N ARG A 64 9.08 4.98 -7.85
CA ARG A 64 9.85 4.19 -6.89
C ARG A 64 10.93 3.37 -7.60
N HIS A 65 10.57 2.64 -8.67
CA HIS A 65 11.53 1.82 -9.40
C HIS A 65 12.70 2.62 -10.00
N ILE A 66 12.40 3.76 -10.64
CA ILE A 66 13.43 4.64 -11.21
C ILE A 66 14.38 5.13 -10.11
N LEU A 67 13.84 5.67 -9.02
CA LEU A 67 14.63 6.22 -7.93
C LEU A 67 15.46 5.15 -7.20
N GLU A 68 14.89 3.97 -6.97
CA GLU A 68 15.61 2.82 -6.39
C GLU A 68 16.76 2.37 -7.28
N THR A 69 16.52 2.29 -8.59
CA THR A 69 17.57 1.90 -9.56
C THR A 69 18.69 2.94 -9.61
N ILE A 70 18.36 4.23 -9.54
CA ILE A 70 19.36 5.30 -9.41
C ILE A 70 20.15 5.12 -8.11
N TYR A 71 19.46 4.94 -6.98
CA TYR A 71 20.11 4.79 -5.68
C TYR A 71 21.08 3.61 -5.63
N THR A 72 20.74 2.47 -6.24
CA THR A 72 21.58 1.26 -6.23
C THR A 72 22.70 1.27 -7.27
N HIS A 73 22.53 1.96 -8.40
CA HIS A 73 23.47 1.88 -9.53
C HIS A 73 24.21 3.18 -9.86
N TYR A 74 23.86 4.30 -9.23
CA TYR A 74 24.59 5.55 -9.48
C TYR A 74 26.04 5.47 -8.96
N GLU A 75 26.99 5.62 -9.87
CA GLU A 75 28.45 5.58 -9.62
C GLU A 75 29.08 6.99 -9.52
N GLY A 76 28.28 8.06 -9.68
CA GLY A 76 28.75 9.44 -9.54
C GLY A 76 28.90 9.88 -8.08
N ALA A 77 29.26 11.16 -7.87
CA ALA A 77 29.46 11.73 -6.54
C ALA A 77 28.13 11.87 -5.77
N ARG A 78 28.02 11.20 -4.62
CA ARG A 78 26.81 11.14 -3.80
C ARG A 78 26.70 12.26 -2.77
N GLU A 79 27.80 12.98 -2.55
CA GLU A 79 27.90 14.08 -1.60
C GLU A 79 27.46 15.43 -2.21
N THR A 80 26.99 15.42 -3.47
CA THR A 80 26.46 16.61 -4.14
C THR A 80 25.08 16.98 -3.59
N ASP A 81 24.79 18.28 -3.50
CA ASP A 81 23.49 18.77 -3.00
C ASP A 81 22.30 18.15 -3.77
N GLU A 82 22.42 17.99 -5.10
CA GLU A 82 21.37 17.38 -5.92
C GLU A 82 21.19 15.87 -5.65
N PHE A 83 22.27 15.10 -5.41
CA PHE A 83 22.13 13.69 -5.06
C PHE A 83 21.55 13.50 -3.66
N VAL A 84 22.01 14.29 -2.68
CA VAL A 84 21.46 14.27 -1.31
C VAL A 84 19.97 14.63 -1.33
N ALA A 85 19.56 15.61 -2.14
CA ALA A 85 18.16 15.96 -2.32
C ALA A 85 17.34 14.84 -3.01
N LEU A 86 17.93 14.13 -3.97
CA LEU A 86 17.32 12.97 -4.63
C LEU A 86 17.15 11.80 -3.66
N GLU A 87 18.16 11.53 -2.83
CA GLU A 87 18.14 10.51 -1.78
C GLU A 87 17.06 10.81 -0.74
N GLU A 88 16.99 12.06 -0.24
CA GLU A 88 15.92 12.49 0.67
C GLU A 88 14.53 12.32 0.02
N TYR A 89 14.38 12.66 -1.26
CA TYR A 89 13.12 12.47 -1.98
C TYR A 89 12.73 10.99 -2.07
N LEU A 90 13.66 10.08 -2.35
CA LEU A 90 13.41 8.64 -2.33
C LEU A 90 13.00 8.17 -0.92
N TYR A 91 13.64 8.67 0.13
CA TYR A 91 13.29 8.28 1.50
C TYR A 91 11.87 8.74 1.87
N ARG A 92 11.47 9.93 1.45
CA ARG A 92 10.08 10.40 1.58
C ARG A 92 9.10 9.53 0.77
N VAL A 93 9.48 9.10 -0.44
CA VAL A 93 8.66 8.19 -1.27
C VAL A 93 8.46 6.84 -0.61
N TRP A 94 9.50 6.28 0.00
CA TRP A 94 9.39 5.06 0.80
C TRP A 94 8.53 5.26 2.05
N PHE A 95 8.63 6.42 2.70
CA PHE A 95 7.92 6.69 3.94
C PHE A 95 6.42 6.92 3.73
N ALA A 96 6.05 7.61 2.65
CA ALA A 96 4.64 7.92 2.37
C ALA A 96 3.96 6.92 1.42
N SER A 97 4.66 5.85 1.03
CA SER A 97 4.18 4.91 0.01
C SER A 97 3.74 5.61 -1.29
N GLY A 98 4.40 6.72 -1.67
CA GLY A 98 3.98 7.57 -2.78
C GLY A 98 4.70 8.93 -2.81
N ILE A 99 4.31 9.81 -3.73
CA ILE A 99 4.95 11.13 -3.92
C ILE A 99 4.26 12.28 -3.16
N HIS A 100 3.37 11.96 -2.23
CA HIS A 100 2.58 12.91 -1.46
C HIS A 100 2.88 12.77 0.03
N HIS A 101 2.72 13.85 0.77
CA HIS A 101 2.97 13.85 2.21
C HIS A 101 1.94 12.97 2.93
N HIS A 102 2.43 11.93 3.62
CA HIS A 102 1.62 10.94 4.32
C HIS A 102 0.54 11.50 5.27
N TYR A 103 0.76 12.71 5.79
CA TYR A 103 -0.18 13.37 6.70
C TYR A 103 -0.91 14.56 6.07
N GLY A 104 -0.26 15.29 5.16
CA GLY A 104 -0.74 16.56 4.63
C GLY A 104 -1.36 16.43 3.24
N CYS A 105 -1.26 15.26 2.62
CA CYS A 105 -1.69 14.96 1.26
C CYS A 105 -1.01 15.78 0.14
N ASP A 106 -0.25 16.84 0.44
CA ASP A 106 0.44 17.66 -0.54
C ASP A 106 1.54 16.90 -1.27
N LYS A 107 1.68 17.15 -2.58
CA LYS A 107 2.75 16.57 -3.37
C LYS A 107 4.12 17.08 -2.92
N PHE A 108 5.11 16.19 -2.89
CA PHE A 108 6.49 16.57 -2.61
C PHE A 108 7.05 17.50 -3.69
N VAL A 109 7.73 18.56 -3.23
CA VAL A 109 8.55 19.41 -4.11
C VAL A 109 9.96 18.83 -4.18
N PRO A 110 10.47 18.45 -5.37
CA PRO A 110 11.84 18.00 -5.53
C PRO A 110 12.84 19.15 -5.36
N ASN A 111 13.90 18.94 -4.58
CA ASN A 111 14.99 19.91 -4.37
C ASN A 111 16.22 19.64 -5.28
N PHE A 112 15.99 19.00 -6.43
CA PHE A 112 16.97 18.73 -7.48
C PHE A 112 16.34 19.04 -8.84
N SER A 113 17.14 19.27 -9.87
CA SER A 113 16.60 19.64 -11.18
C SER A 113 16.08 18.43 -11.97
N GLN A 114 15.05 18.64 -12.81
CA GLN A 114 14.61 17.63 -13.78
C GLN A 114 15.74 17.23 -14.75
N SER A 115 16.58 18.20 -15.16
CA SER A 115 17.76 17.94 -16.00
C SER A 115 18.77 17.01 -15.33
N TYR A 116 18.93 17.13 -14.01
CA TYR A 116 19.81 16.25 -13.25
C TYR A 116 19.27 14.83 -13.21
N LEU A 117 18.00 14.66 -12.83
CA LEU A 117 17.36 13.34 -12.80
C LEU A 117 17.39 12.66 -14.18
N SER A 118 16.98 13.39 -15.23
CA SER A 118 16.97 12.86 -16.59
C SER A 118 18.37 12.50 -17.09
N GLY A 119 19.38 13.32 -16.79
CA GLY A 119 20.78 13.01 -17.12
C GLY A 119 21.28 11.71 -16.47
N ILE A 120 20.89 11.43 -15.22
CA ILE A 120 21.22 10.16 -14.56
C ILE A 120 20.51 8.99 -15.25
N VAL A 121 19.20 9.11 -15.50
CA VAL A 121 18.41 8.05 -16.16
C VAL A 121 18.98 7.74 -17.55
N GLU A 122 19.28 8.78 -18.34
CA GLU A 122 19.93 8.63 -19.65
C GLU A 122 21.30 7.97 -19.53
N GLY A 123 22.09 8.32 -18.52
CA GLY A 123 23.37 7.67 -18.22
C GLY A 123 23.21 6.18 -17.91
N LEU A 124 22.27 5.82 -17.04
CA LEU A 124 21.98 4.42 -16.68
C LEU A 124 21.48 3.60 -17.87
N GLN A 125 20.58 4.17 -18.67
CA GLN A 125 20.12 3.56 -19.92
C GLN A 125 21.31 3.37 -20.85
N ARG A 126 22.08 4.42 -21.13
CA ARG A 126 23.18 4.40 -22.09
C ARG A 126 24.32 3.48 -21.66
N GLU A 127 24.75 3.50 -20.41
CA GLU A 127 26.01 2.88 -19.98
C GLU A 127 25.80 1.48 -19.41
N HIS A 128 24.65 1.23 -18.78
CA HIS A 128 24.37 -0.01 -18.06
C HIS A 128 23.17 -0.80 -18.60
N ALA A 129 22.45 -0.28 -19.60
CA ALA A 129 21.22 -0.90 -20.12
C ALA A 129 20.16 -1.14 -19.03
N LEU A 130 20.09 -0.22 -18.05
CA LEU A 130 19.07 -0.22 -16.99
C LEU A 130 17.95 0.76 -17.34
N LEU A 131 16.76 0.60 -16.75
CA LEU A 131 15.59 1.45 -17.01
C LEU A 131 15.12 1.45 -18.48
N LEU A 132 15.41 0.39 -19.22
CA LEU A 132 15.06 0.24 -20.64
C LEU A 132 13.58 -0.05 -20.86
N GLU A 133 12.84 -0.38 -19.81
CA GLU A 133 11.39 -0.51 -19.82
C GLU A 133 10.65 0.82 -20.04
N TYR A 134 11.33 1.96 -19.92
CA TYR A 134 10.73 3.27 -20.12
C TYR A 134 11.08 3.86 -21.48
N SER A 135 10.05 4.18 -22.27
CA SER A 135 10.19 5.03 -23.45
C SER A 135 10.44 6.50 -23.07
N GLN A 136 10.96 7.30 -24.00
CA GLN A 136 11.16 8.74 -23.78
C GLN A 136 9.85 9.47 -23.44
N ASP A 137 8.74 9.09 -24.07
CA ASP A 137 7.42 9.68 -23.80
C ASP A 137 6.91 9.30 -22.39
N GLU A 138 7.13 8.05 -21.95
CA GLU A 138 6.78 7.63 -20.60
C GLU A 138 7.64 8.31 -19.53
N LEU A 139 8.94 8.48 -19.79
CA LEU A 139 9.82 9.24 -18.90
C LEU A 139 9.38 10.71 -18.82
N ALA A 140 9.04 11.34 -19.94
CA ALA A 140 8.55 12.71 -19.95
C ALA A 140 7.25 12.86 -19.12
N ASP A 141 6.33 11.90 -19.23
CA ASP A 141 5.09 11.88 -18.45
C ASP A 141 5.35 11.68 -16.94
N ILE A 142 6.31 10.81 -16.58
CA ILE A 142 6.75 10.59 -15.20
C ILE A 142 7.45 11.83 -14.63
N TYR A 143 8.32 12.48 -15.39
CA TYR A 143 8.98 13.72 -14.96
C TYR A 143 7.96 14.83 -14.76
N ALA A 144 6.97 14.97 -15.65
CA ALA A 144 5.88 15.92 -15.44
C ALA A 144 5.11 15.62 -14.14
N GLU A 145 4.85 14.35 -13.82
CA GLU A 145 4.22 13.98 -12.53
C GLU A 145 5.06 14.44 -11.32
N ILE A 146 6.39 14.29 -11.37
CA ILE A 146 7.30 14.65 -10.28
C ILE A 146 7.45 16.18 -10.16
N PHE A 147 7.67 16.89 -11.27
CA PHE A 147 8.16 18.27 -11.26
C PHE A 147 7.09 19.35 -11.52
N ASP A 148 5.96 19.03 -12.16
CA ASP A 148 4.90 20.01 -12.39
C ASP A 148 4.01 20.15 -11.14
N PRO A 149 4.09 21.23 -10.36
CA PRO A 149 3.33 21.36 -9.11
C PRO A 149 1.81 21.39 -9.32
N THR A 150 1.33 21.66 -10.54
CA THR A 150 -0.10 21.72 -10.86
C THR A 150 -0.71 20.35 -11.12
N ARG A 151 0.14 19.34 -11.37
CA ARG A 151 -0.27 17.99 -11.66
C ARG A 151 -0.32 17.17 -10.38
N SER A 152 -1.47 16.58 -10.07
CA SER A 152 -1.66 15.79 -8.84
C SER A 152 -1.21 16.53 -7.57
N PRO A 153 -1.62 17.79 -7.34
CA PRO A 153 -1.11 18.61 -6.24
C PRO A 153 -1.40 18.01 -4.86
N LYS A 154 -2.48 17.24 -4.74
CA LYS A 154 -2.85 16.48 -3.54
C LYS A 154 -3.16 15.02 -3.85
N SER A 155 -2.82 14.11 -2.93
CA SER A 155 -3.28 12.73 -2.97
C SER A 155 -4.79 12.66 -2.81
N THR A 156 -5.31 13.35 -1.80
CA THR A 156 -6.72 13.41 -1.44
C THR A 156 -7.13 14.86 -1.20
N GLU A 157 -8.16 15.32 -1.91
CA GLU A 157 -8.77 16.65 -1.75
C GLU A 157 -10.05 16.53 -0.89
N GLN A 158 -10.25 17.48 0.03
CA GLN A 158 -11.35 17.46 1.02
C GLN A 158 -12.04 18.83 1.23
N SER A 159 -11.63 19.88 0.52
CA SER A 159 -12.17 21.24 0.67
C SER A 159 -13.63 21.38 0.21
N GLY A 160 -14.09 20.50 -0.68
CA GLY A 160 -15.43 20.58 -1.29
C GLY A 160 -15.60 21.69 -2.33
N GLU A 161 -14.52 22.40 -2.69
CA GLU A 161 -14.55 23.49 -3.67
C GLU A 161 -14.49 23.01 -5.13
N ALA A 162 -14.02 21.78 -5.34
CA ALA A 162 -13.89 21.12 -6.64
C ALA A 162 -14.50 19.71 -6.61
N ASP A 163 -14.58 19.05 -7.78
CA ASP A 163 -14.90 17.62 -7.84
C ASP A 163 -13.78 16.83 -7.12
N LEU A 164 -14.12 16.21 -5.99
CA LEU A 164 -13.13 15.61 -5.10
C LEU A 164 -12.42 14.42 -5.77
N VAL A 165 -13.09 13.72 -6.66
CA VAL A 165 -12.51 12.58 -7.39
C VAL A 165 -11.51 13.07 -8.43
N GLU A 166 -11.86 14.08 -9.22
CA GLU A 166 -10.97 14.61 -10.25
C GLU A 166 -9.77 15.37 -9.64
N ALA A 167 -9.97 16.02 -8.51
CA ALA A 167 -8.93 16.79 -7.81
C ALA A 167 -7.92 15.91 -7.04
N SER A 168 -8.26 14.66 -6.75
CA SER A 168 -7.43 13.71 -5.98
C SER A 168 -6.60 12.82 -6.89
N SER A 169 -5.33 12.59 -6.53
CA SER A 169 -4.42 11.75 -7.34
C SER A 169 -4.40 10.26 -6.95
N VAL A 170 -5.04 9.88 -5.84
CA VAL A 170 -5.27 8.47 -5.48
C VAL A 170 -5.87 7.69 -6.66
N ASN A 171 -5.51 6.42 -6.78
CA ASN A 171 -5.82 5.60 -7.95
C ASN A 171 -7.08 4.73 -7.76
N PHE A 172 -7.96 5.10 -6.83
CA PHE A 172 -9.25 4.45 -6.63
C PHE A 172 -10.26 4.69 -7.75
N TYR A 173 -10.02 5.75 -8.55
CA TYR A 173 -10.89 6.17 -9.64
C TYR A 173 -10.10 6.36 -10.93
N ASP A 174 -10.74 6.07 -12.06
CA ASP A 174 -10.15 6.28 -13.36
C ASP A 174 -10.12 7.75 -13.79
N ARG A 175 -9.16 8.10 -14.67
CA ARG A 175 -9.11 9.47 -15.20
C ARG A 175 -10.41 9.79 -15.94
N GLY A 176 -10.96 10.97 -15.64
CA GLY A 176 -12.20 11.48 -16.22
C GLY A 176 -13.47 10.87 -15.61
N VAL A 177 -13.36 10.14 -14.50
CA VAL A 177 -14.51 9.78 -13.66
C VAL A 177 -14.74 10.94 -12.68
N GLY A 178 -15.95 11.51 -12.69
CA GLY A 178 -16.34 12.57 -11.75
C GLY A 178 -17.10 12.05 -10.53
N GLN A 179 -17.03 12.79 -9.44
CA GLN A 179 -17.64 12.49 -8.14
C GLN A 179 -19.12 12.08 -8.26
N LYS A 180 -19.95 12.89 -8.90
CA LYS A 180 -21.41 12.65 -8.99
C LYS A 180 -21.76 11.32 -9.67
N ALA A 181 -20.94 10.90 -10.65
CA ALA A 181 -21.18 9.65 -11.35
C ALA A 181 -20.87 8.45 -10.44
N VAL A 182 -19.86 8.56 -9.59
CA VAL A 182 -19.51 7.56 -8.58
C VAL A 182 -20.58 7.46 -7.49
N GLU A 183 -21.01 8.59 -6.95
CA GLU A 183 -22.09 8.65 -5.94
C GLU A 183 -23.37 8.00 -6.48
N ALA A 184 -23.77 8.34 -7.71
CA ALA A 184 -24.94 7.74 -8.35
C ALA A 184 -24.76 6.23 -8.60
N TYR A 185 -23.55 5.78 -8.93
CA TYR A 185 -23.25 4.36 -9.14
C TYR A 185 -23.47 3.54 -7.86
N TYR A 186 -22.90 3.99 -6.73
CA TYR A 186 -23.04 3.28 -5.46
C TYR A 186 -24.43 3.43 -4.84
N GLN A 187 -25.10 4.57 -5.02
CA GLN A 187 -26.50 4.72 -4.60
C GLN A 187 -27.41 3.71 -5.32
N ALA A 188 -27.22 3.51 -6.63
CA ALA A 188 -28.00 2.53 -7.37
C ALA A 188 -27.79 1.10 -6.86
N LEU A 189 -26.56 0.73 -6.49
CA LEU A 189 -26.27 -0.59 -5.89
C LEU A 189 -26.99 -0.77 -4.55
N GLN A 190 -27.04 0.26 -3.72
CA GLN A 190 -27.76 0.22 -2.45
C GLN A 190 -29.28 0.14 -2.65
N ASP A 191 -29.83 0.85 -3.63
CA ASP A 191 -31.26 0.82 -3.94
C ASP A 191 -31.70 -0.56 -4.44
N GLU A 192 -30.83 -1.24 -5.20
CA GLU A 192 -31.03 -2.59 -5.74
C GLU A 192 -30.79 -3.72 -4.71
N ALA A 193 -30.28 -3.40 -3.52
CA ALA A 193 -29.99 -4.39 -2.47
C ALA A 193 -31.23 -5.21 -2.10
N ASP A 194 -31.04 -6.52 -1.96
CA ASP A 194 -32.08 -7.41 -1.46
C ASP A 194 -32.31 -7.26 0.07
N GLU A 195 -33.31 -7.94 0.62
CA GLU A 195 -33.64 -7.81 2.05
C GLU A 195 -32.51 -8.29 2.96
N ASP A 196 -31.79 -9.34 2.57
CA ASP A 196 -30.66 -9.88 3.35
C ASP A 196 -29.49 -8.87 3.33
N GLU A 197 -29.22 -8.26 2.18
CA GLU A 197 -28.21 -7.19 2.04
C GLU A 197 -28.60 -5.92 2.78
N ARG A 198 -29.88 -5.58 2.91
CA ARG A 198 -30.29 -4.44 3.74
C ARG A 198 -30.10 -4.69 5.23
N GLN A 199 -30.24 -5.93 5.68
CA GLN A 199 -30.03 -6.31 7.08
C GLN A 199 -28.55 -6.46 7.43
N ALA A 200 -27.76 -6.98 6.49
CA ALA A 200 -26.32 -7.19 6.63
C ALA A 200 -25.56 -6.54 5.44
N PRO A 201 -25.53 -5.20 5.37
CA PRO A 201 -24.98 -4.50 4.21
C PRO A 201 -23.50 -4.82 4.01
N PRO A 202 -23.10 -5.20 2.79
CA PRO A 202 -21.69 -5.22 2.43
C PRO A 202 -21.18 -3.78 2.33
N SER A 203 -19.89 -3.58 2.63
CA SER A 203 -19.21 -2.29 2.44
C SER A 203 -18.98 -2.02 0.95
N TYR A 204 -20.03 -1.61 0.22
CA TYR A 204 -19.98 -1.41 -1.23
C TYR A 204 -18.81 -0.50 -1.63
N GLY A 205 -18.00 -0.99 -2.56
CA GLY A 205 -16.85 -0.26 -3.07
C GLY A 205 -15.56 -0.38 -2.24
N LEU A 206 -15.55 -1.07 -1.10
CA LEU A 206 -14.38 -1.18 -0.24
C LEU A 206 -13.15 -1.77 -0.97
N ASN A 207 -13.36 -2.72 -1.88
CA ASN A 207 -12.29 -3.51 -2.49
C ASN A 207 -12.27 -3.43 -4.02
N SER A 208 -12.49 -2.24 -4.56
CA SER A 208 -12.52 -2.05 -6.00
C SER A 208 -11.96 -0.69 -6.40
N ARG A 209 -11.55 -0.60 -7.66
CA ARG A 209 -11.30 0.67 -8.35
C ARG A 209 -12.44 0.93 -9.32
N ILE A 210 -12.99 2.14 -9.36
CA ILE A 210 -13.98 2.51 -10.39
C ILE A 210 -13.25 2.84 -11.69
N ALA A 211 -13.65 2.16 -12.75
CA ALA A 211 -13.18 2.39 -14.10
C ALA A 211 -14.35 2.68 -15.05
N GLN A 212 -14.02 3.15 -16.25
CA GLN A 212 -15.00 3.42 -17.29
C GLN A 212 -14.67 2.66 -18.57
N THR A 213 -15.70 2.15 -19.24
CA THR A 213 -15.60 1.57 -20.57
C THR A 213 -15.38 2.66 -21.62
N ALA A 214 -15.07 2.26 -22.87
CA ALA A 214 -14.86 3.21 -23.96
C ALA A 214 -16.09 4.07 -24.32
N ASP A 215 -17.30 3.64 -23.91
CA ASP A 215 -18.55 4.39 -24.04
C ASP A 215 -18.96 5.14 -22.76
N GLY A 216 -18.09 5.19 -21.74
CA GLY A 216 -18.29 5.96 -20.51
C GLY A 216 -19.11 5.26 -19.43
N THR A 217 -19.39 3.96 -19.57
CA THR A 217 -20.13 3.19 -18.55
C THR A 217 -19.18 2.84 -17.41
N LEU A 218 -19.56 3.20 -16.17
CA LEU A 218 -18.78 2.88 -14.98
C LEU A 218 -18.89 1.40 -14.62
N TYR A 219 -17.79 0.83 -14.13
CA TYR A 219 -17.73 -0.52 -13.58
C TYR A 219 -16.63 -0.66 -12.54
N GLU A 220 -16.74 -1.66 -11.67
CA GLU A 220 -15.72 -1.97 -10.66
C GLU A 220 -14.63 -2.91 -11.21
N GLN A 221 -13.37 -2.50 -11.09
CA GLN A 221 -12.21 -3.36 -11.14
C GLN A 221 -11.93 -3.89 -9.73
N VAL A 222 -12.54 -5.03 -9.40
CA VAL A 222 -12.49 -5.63 -8.06
C VAL A 222 -11.08 -6.17 -7.75
N TYR A 223 -10.60 -5.90 -6.53
CA TYR A 223 -9.35 -6.41 -5.99
C TYR A 223 -9.51 -7.87 -5.57
N LYS A 224 -8.98 -8.79 -6.36
CA LYS A 224 -9.08 -10.24 -6.13
C LYS A 224 -8.04 -11.03 -6.91
N GLN A 225 -7.87 -12.31 -6.56
CA GLN A 225 -7.12 -13.26 -7.38
C GLN A 225 -7.73 -13.34 -8.79
N GLY A 226 -6.89 -13.15 -9.82
CA GLY A 226 -7.33 -13.04 -11.21
C GLY A 226 -8.06 -11.73 -11.56
N GLY A 227 -8.14 -10.78 -10.63
CA GLY A 227 -8.55 -9.38 -10.81
C GLY A 227 -7.44 -8.41 -10.40
N LEU A 228 -7.72 -7.11 -10.32
CA LEU A 228 -6.71 -6.11 -9.98
C LEU A 228 -5.99 -6.49 -8.66
N TYR A 229 -4.67 -6.34 -8.62
CA TYR A 229 -3.77 -6.77 -7.53
C TYR A 229 -3.68 -8.28 -7.27
N GLY A 230 -4.21 -9.11 -8.15
CA GLY A 230 -4.25 -10.56 -7.98
C GLY A 230 -2.89 -11.22 -7.68
N GLU A 231 -1.81 -10.73 -8.26
CA GLU A 231 -0.44 -11.25 -8.08
C GLU A 231 0.02 -11.12 -6.61
N ALA A 232 -0.25 -9.96 -5.99
CA ALA A 232 -0.01 -9.74 -4.57
C ALA A 232 -0.93 -10.60 -3.70
N LEU A 233 -2.23 -10.63 -4.04
CA LEU A 233 -3.22 -11.40 -3.29
C LEU A 233 -2.98 -12.91 -3.33
N TYR A 234 -2.36 -13.44 -4.39
CA TYR A 234 -1.90 -14.83 -4.43
C TYR A 234 -0.80 -15.09 -3.41
N ARG A 235 0.20 -14.20 -3.28
CA ARG A 235 1.28 -14.34 -2.29
C ARG A 235 0.78 -14.18 -0.86
N ILE A 236 -0.06 -13.18 -0.61
CA ILE A 236 -0.72 -12.98 0.69
C ILE A 236 -1.49 -14.27 1.08
N SER A 237 -2.30 -14.78 0.16
CA SER A 237 -3.11 -15.99 0.39
C SER A 237 -2.28 -17.25 0.59
N ALA A 238 -1.08 -17.35 0.01
CA ALA A 238 -0.20 -18.49 0.24
C ALA A 238 0.23 -18.55 1.71
N HIS A 239 0.73 -17.43 2.26
CA HIS A 239 1.13 -17.38 3.66
C HIS A 239 -0.03 -17.45 4.65
N LEU A 240 -1.20 -16.89 4.32
CA LEU A 240 -2.40 -17.09 5.12
C LEU A 240 -2.83 -18.57 5.18
N LYS A 241 -2.65 -19.34 4.09
CA LYS A 241 -2.89 -20.78 4.11
C LYS A 241 -1.88 -21.51 4.99
N ASP A 242 -0.60 -21.18 4.89
CA ASP A 242 0.44 -21.77 5.75
C ASP A 242 0.17 -21.48 7.23
N ALA A 243 -0.32 -20.28 7.56
CA ALA A 243 -0.68 -19.88 8.92
C ALA A 243 -1.76 -20.76 9.56
N LEU A 244 -2.64 -21.41 8.77
CA LEU A 244 -3.73 -22.26 9.28
C LEU A 244 -3.23 -23.44 10.12
N GLU A 245 -2.01 -23.93 9.91
CA GLU A 245 -1.43 -25.01 10.71
C GLU A 245 -1.13 -24.56 12.16
N TYR A 246 -0.93 -23.25 12.34
CA TYR A 246 -0.34 -22.69 13.55
C TYR A 246 -1.32 -21.88 14.41
N VAL A 247 -2.58 -21.76 13.98
CA VAL A 247 -3.61 -21.00 14.70
C VAL A 247 -3.85 -21.50 16.14
N ASP A 248 -4.29 -20.57 17.00
CA ASP A 248 -4.63 -20.87 18.39
C ASP A 248 -6.01 -21.53 18.52
N THR A 249 -6.98 -21.18 17.66
CA THR A 249 -8.37 -21.63 17.75
C THR A 249 -8.96 -22.03 16.39
N GLU A 250 -10.03 -22.83 16.39
CA GLU A 250 -10.78 -23.12 15.15
C GLU A 250 -11.48 -21.87 14.59
N MET A 251 -11.90 -20.93 15.46
CA MET A 251 -12.52 -19.68 15.02
C MET A 251 -11.53 -18.82 14.23
N GLN A 252 -10.28 -18.74 14.67
CA GLN A 252 -9.19 -18.10 13.93
C GLN A 252 -8.95 -18.78 12.58
N ALA A 253 -9.00 -20.12 12.51
CA ALA A 253 -8.91 -20.84 11.25
C ALA A 253 -10.05 -20.45 10.30
N GLU A 254 -11.29 -20.40 10.80
CA GLU A 254 -12.47 -20.03 10.00
C GLU A 254 -12.46 -18.56 9.56
N ALA A 255 -11.93 -17.66 10.38
CA ALA A 255 -11.68 -16.27 10.00
C ALA A 255 -10.69 -16.21 8.82
N ILE A 256 -9.53 -16.88 8.93
CA ILE A 256 -8.54 -16.94 7.84
C ILE A 256 -9.14 -17.57 6.57
N LYS A 257 -9.92 -18.65 6.69
CA LYS A 257 -10.61 -19.28 5.54
C LYS A 257 -11.59 -18.31 4.87
N SER A 258 -12.30 -17.49 5.64
CA SER A 258 -13.21 -16.46 5.12
C SER A 258 -12.44 -15.35 4.40
N LEU A 259 -11.31 -14.91 4.95
CA LEU A 259 -10.42 -13.94 4.31
C LEU A 259 -9.82 -14.47 3.00
N LEU A 260 -9.42 -15.74 2.97
CA LEU A 260 -8.98 -16.43 1.74
C LEU A 260 -10.09 -16.50 0.69
N ALA A 261 -11.33 -16.76 1.10
CA ALA A 261 -12.48 -16.76 0.19
C ALA A 261 -12.77 -15.36 -0.35
N TYR A 262 -12.64 -14.33 0.49
CA TYR A 262 -12.73 -12.93 0.10
C TYR A 262 -11.68 -12.57 -0.95
N TYR A 263 -10.38 -12.81 -0.69
CA TYR A 263 -9.33 -12.49 -1.66
C TYR A 263 -9.43 -13.28 -2.96
N ARG A 264 -9.95 -14.52 -2.91
CA ARG A 264 -10.18 -15.32 -4.11
C ARG A 264 -11.31 -14.78 -4.99
N THR A 265 -12.40 -14.30 -4.38
CA THR A 265 -13.65 -14.00 -5.10
C THR A 265 -13.91 -12.51 -5.28
N GLY A 266 -13.36 -11.68 -4.40
CA GLY A 266 -13.68 -10.27 -4.24
C GLY A 266 -15.05 -10.00 -3.60
N ASN A 267 -15.75 -11.03 -3.09
CA ASN A 267 -17.10 -10.87 -2.54
C ASN A 267 -17.08 -10.30 -1.12
N LEU A 268 -17.63 -9.11 -0.94
CA LEU A 268 -17.70 -8.40 0.34
C LEU A 268 -18.49 -9.15 1.43
N LYS A 269 -19.42 -10.05 1.08
CA LYS A 269 -20.07 -10.91 2.08
C LYS A 269 -19.07 -11.81 2.80
N HIS A 270 -18.04 -12.31 2.11
CA HIS A 270 -16.96 -13.06 2.75
C HIS A 270 -16.06 -12.20 3.64
N TYR A 271 -15.99 -10.89 3.36
CA TYR A 271 -15.31 -9.95 4.25
C TYR A 271 -16.12 -9.71 5.52
N ASN A 272 -17.44 -9.57 5.42
CA ASN A 272 -18.34 -9.55 6.60
C ASN A 272 -18.18 -10.85 7.41
N ASP A 273 -18.19 -12.01 6.75
CA ASP A 273 -17.97 -13.32 7.36
C ASP A 273 -16.62 -13.41 8.11
N PHE A 274 -15.56 -12.81 7.55
CA PHE A 274 -14.25 -12.70 8.19
C PHE A 274 -14.33 -11.80 9.43
N CYS A 275 -14.88 -10.59 9.29
CA CYS A 275 -14.97 -9.61 10.36
C CYS A 275 -15.76 -10.15 11.56
N ILE A 276 -16.90 -10.82 11.34
CA ILE A 276 -17.71 -11.41 12.41
C ILE A 276 -16.92 -12.46 13.18
N LYS A 277 -16.30 -13.42 12.48
CA LYS A 277 -15.51 -14.48 13.13
C LYS A 277 -14.28 -13.92 13.85
N TRP A 278 -13.65 -12.93 13.23
CA TRP A 278 -12.50 -12.23 13.80
C TRP A 278 -12.87 -11.52 15.11
N VAL A 279 -13.97 -10.76 15.15
CA VAL A 279 -14.42 -10.07 16.36
C VAL A 279 -14.83 -11.03 17.47
N GLN A 280 -15.47 -12.15 17.11
CA GLN A 280 -15.94 -13.14 18.08
C GLN A 280 -14.79 -13.94 18.72
N ASP A 281 -13.64 -14.05 18.05
CA ASP A 281 -12.49 -14.77 18.60
C ASP A 281 -11.64 -13.91 19.53
N THR A 282 -11.99 -13.92 20.82
CA THR A 282 -11.29 -13.16 21.87
C THR A 282 -10.22 -13.98 22.62
N ALA A 283 -10.06 -15.27 22.27
CA ALA A 283 -9.18 -16.20 22.96
C ALA A 283 -7.77 -16.31 22.34
N VAL A 284 -7.54 -15.68 21.19
CA VAL A 284 -6.27 -15.68 20.47
C VAL A 284 -5.17 -14.96 21.23
N SER A 285 -3.95 -15.49 21.13
CA SER A 285 -2.73 -14.85 21.66
C SER A 285 -1.94 -14.09 20.60
N VAL A 286 -2.08 -14.50 19.34
CA VAL A 286 -1.57 -13.80 18.16
C VAL A 286 -2.78 -13.48 17.29
N ASP A 287 -2.94 -12.23 16.93
CA ASP A 287 -4.03 -11.76 16.08
C ASP A 287 -3.48 -10.80 15.01
N PHE A 288 -4.31 -10.48 14.01
CA PHE A 288 -3.87 -9.75 12.84
C PHE A 288 -4.99 -8.95 12.15
N ILE A 289 -4.55 -7.93 11.42
CA ILE A 289 -5.32 -7.22 10.40
C ILE A 289 -4.63 -7.50 9.07
N ASN A 290 -5.40 -7.81 8.02
CA ASN A 290 -4.88 -8.00 6.68
C ASN A 290 -6.03 -7.84 5.67
N GLY A 291 -6.13 -6.67 5.03
CA GLY A 291 -7.27 -6.37 4.18
C GLY A 291 -7.29 -4.94 3.67
N PHE A 292 -8.34 -4.64 2.89
CA PHE A 292 -8.72 -3.28 2.55
C PHE A 292 -9.62 -2.77 3.68
N THR A 293 -9.09 -1.92 4.57
CA THR A 293 -9.73 -1.65 5.87
C THR A 293 -10.22 -0.21 5.97
N GLU A 294 -9.29 0.74 5.97
CA GLU A 294 -9.59 2.15 6.22
C GLU A 294 -9.84 2.93 4.92
N VAL A 295 -10.77 3.88 4.97
CA VAL A 295 -11.23 4.62 3.78
C VAL A 295 -10.75 6.07 3.77
N TYR A 296 -9.80 6.44 4.63
CA TYR A 296 -9.35 7.83 4.81
C TYR A 296 -8.70 8.44 3.56
N ALA A 297 -7.97 7.62 2.80
CA ALA A 297 -7.30 8.07 1.58
C ALA A 297 -8.29 8.34 0.43
N ASP A 298 -9.49 7.76 0.50
CA ASP A 298 -10.51 7.98 -0.52
C ASP A 298 -11.21 9.33 -0.31
N PRO A 299 -11.20 10.26 -1.29
CA PRO A 299 -11.95 11.50 -1.19
C PRO A 299 -13.46 11.33 -0.93
N LEU A 300 -14.04 10.17 -1.26
CA LEU A 300 -15.46 9.85 -1.01
C LEU A 300 -15.69 8.92 0.19
N GLY A 301 -14.64 8.43 0.85
CA GLY A 301 -14.76 7.54 2.01
C GLY A 301 -15.39 6.17 1.72
N LEU A 302 -15.21 5.62 0.52
CA LEU A 302 -15.79 4.33 0.08
C LEU A 302 -14.72 3.23 -0.12
N LYS A 303 -13.50 3.59 -0.49
CA LYS A 303 -12.47 2.68 -0.99
C LYS A 303 -11.44 2.41 0.10
N GLY A 304 -11.22 1.13 0.42
CA GLY A 304 -10.29 0.73 1.46
C GLY A 304 -8.84 0.76 0.99
N SER A 305 -7.98 1.48 1.71
CA SER A 305 -6.53 1.30 1.66
C SER A 305 -6.16 -0.09 2.14
N TRP A 306 -5.20 -0.73 1.46
CA TRP A 306 -4.68 -2.02 1.91
C TRP A 306 -3.73 -1.82 3.09
N GLU A 307 -3.98 -2.54 4.18
CA GLU A 307 -3.12 -2.55 5.35
C GLU A 307 -2.94 -3.96 5.93
N GLY A 308 -1.86 -4.11 6.69
CA GLY A 308 -1.61 -5.32 7.45
C GLY A 308 -0.84 -5.04 8.73
N LEU A 309 -1.25 -5.72 9.79
CA LEU A 309 -0.65 -5.59 11.11
C LEU A 309 -0.76 -6.93 11.84
N VAL A 310 0.36 -7.42 12.36
CA VAL A 310 0.41 -8.65 13.17
C VAL A 310 0.76 -8.25 14.59
N HIS A 311 0.00 -8.74 15.56
CA HIS A 311 0.24 -8.38 16.95
C HIS A 311 0.03 -9.55 17.90
N ILE A 312 0.71 -9.46 19.04
CA ILE A 312 0.71 -10.46 20.10
C ILE A 312 0.04 -9.83 21.31
N LYS A 313 -0.99 -10.47 21.85
CA LYS A 313 -1.68 -9.99 23.05
C LYS A 313 -0.72 -9.98 24.23
N ASN A 314 -0.65 -8.86 24.94
CA ASN A 314 0.08 -8.73 26.20
C ASN A 314 -0.90 -9.01 27.36
N PRO A 315 -0.85 -10.20 27.98
CA PRO A 315 -1.82 -10.56 29.01
C PRO A 315 -1.70 -9.71 30.28
N ILE A 316 -0.50 -9.22 30.62
CA ILE A 316 -0.27 -8.41 31.82
C ILE A 316 -0.84 -7.00 31.60
N ALA A 317 -0.50 -6.36 30.48
CA ALA A 317 -1.01 -5.02 30.19
C ALA A 317 -2.52 -5.02 29.92
N SER A 318 -3.06 -6.12 29.37
CA SER A 318 -4.51 -6.29 29.18
C SER A 318 -5.29 -6.40 30.49
N GLU A 319 -4.66 -6.67 31.65
CA GLU A 319 -5.38 -6.67 32.95
C GLU A 319 -5.99 -5.30 33.26
N ARG A 320 -5.35 -4.21 32.81
CA ARG A 320 -5.83 -2.83 32.98
C ARG A 320 -7.09 -2.58 32.16
N THR A 321 -7.04 -2.90 30.86
CA THR A 321 -8.19 -2.73 29.96
C THR A 321 -9.35 -3.64 30.36
N ASP A 322 -9.08 -4.85 30.83
CA ASP A 322 -10.10 -5.79 31.34
C ASP A 322 -10.86 -5.21 32.54
N LYS A 323 -10.18 -4.51 33.46
CA LYS A 323 -10.84 -3.82 34.59
C LYS A 323 -11.77 -2.72 34.09
N ILE A 324 -11.32 -1.90 33.16
CA ILE A 324 -12.10 -0.79 32.57
C ILE A 324 -13.35 -1.33 31.89
N CYS A 325 -13.20 -2.34 31.02
CA CYS A 325 -14.33 -2.91 30.27
C CYS A 325 -15.36 -3.61 31.16
N ARG A 326 -14.96 -4.22 32.29
CA ARG A 326 -15.90 -4.82 33.24
C ARG A 326 -16.84 -3.80 33.88
N GLU A 327 -16.37 -2.58 34.07
CA GLU A 327 -17.12 -1.48 34.66
C GLU A 327 -17.81 -0.59 33.60
N ALA A 328 -17.86 -1.01 32.33
CA ALA A 328 -18.45 -0.23 31.24
C ALA A 328 -19.86 0.31 31.55
N LYS A 329 -20.66 -0.49 32.26
CA LYS A 329 -22.00 -0.09 32.72
C LYS A 329 -21.94 1.06 33.74
N TRP A 330 -21.03 0.98 34.71
CA TRP A 330 -20.85 2.02 35.70
C TRP A 330 -20.46 3.34 35.02
N PHE A 331 -19.50 3.29 34.09
CA PHE A 331 -19.11 4.47 33.33
C PHE A 331 -20.29 5.05 32.53
N GLU A 332 -21.04 4.26 31.77
CA GLU A 332 -22.19 4.77 31.01
C GLU A 332 -23.26 5.44 31.91
N GLU A 333 -23.58 4.83 33.05
CA GLU A 333 -24.57 5.35 34.00
C GLU A 333 -24.15 6.70 34.61
N HIS A 334 -22.86 6.87 34.87
CA HIS A 334 -22.28 8.07 35.49
C HIS A 334 -21.78 9.10 34.48
N ALA A 335 -21.96 8.86 33.18
CA ALA A 335 -21.51 9.77 32.13
C ALA A 335 -22.26 11.11 32.25
N PRO A 336 -21.59 12.27 32.08
CA PRO A 336 -22.20 13.59 32.28
C PRO A 336 -23.07 14.04 31.10
N ILE A 337 -23.59 13.08 30.33
CA ILE A 337 -24.45 13.27 29.17
C ILE A 337 -25.93 13.16 29.56
N ASP A 338 -26.82 13.62 28.68
CA ASP A 338 -28.27 13.50 28.88
C ASP A 338 -28.68 12.01 28.95
N ASP A 339 -29.53 11.65 29.92
CA ASP A 339 -29.97 10.27 30.15
C ASP A 339 -30.64 9.64 28.91
N ARG A 340 -31.24 10.46 28.02
CA ARG A 340 -31.82 9.99 26.76
C ARG A 340 -30.79 9.34 25.84
N PHE A 341 -29.54 9.76 25.94
CA PHE A 341 -28.44 9.31 25.10
C PHE A 341 -27.59 8.22 25.75
N LYS A 342 -27.89 7.78 26.98
CA LYS A 342 -27.19 6.67 27.62
C LYS A 342 -27.71 5.32 27.10
N LYS A 343 -26.81 4.37 26.90
CA LYS A 343 -27.16 2.97 26.59
C LYS A 343 -27.69 2.27 27.83
N ALA A 344 -28.81 1.56 27.68
CA ALA A 344 -29.36 0.74 28.77
C ALA A 344 -28.49 -0.49 29.08
N GLU A 345 -27.89 -1.08 28.03
CA GLU A 345 -26.99 -2.23 28.13
C GLU A 345 -25.73 -1.92 27.30
N PRO A 346 -24.79 -1.12 27.83
CA PRO A 346 -23.51 -0.91 27.17
C PRO A 346 -22.78 -2.26 27.11
N LYS A 347 -22.61 -2.79 25.91
CA LYS A 347 -21.74 -3.96 25.70
C LYS A 347 -20.29 -3.49 25.79
N GLY A 348 -19.50 -4.12 26.65
CA GLY A 348 -18.06 -3.86 26.71
C GLY A 348 -17.39 -4.24 25.39
N ILE A 349 -16.57 -3.34 24.86
CA ILE A 349 -15.69 -3.61 23.71
C ILE A 349 -14.62 -4.61 24.18
N SER A 350 -14.25 -5.58 23.33
CA SER A 350 -13.09 -6.42 23.63
C SER A 350 -11.83 -5.58 23.44
N ALA A 351 -11.29 -5.07 24.53
CA ALA A 351 -10.09 -4.26 24.52
C ALA A 351 -8.87 -5.10 24.90
N SER A 352 -7.79 -5.00 24.13
CA SER A 352 -6.54 -5.71 24.43
C SER A 352 -5.35 -4.80 24.22
N VAL A 353 -4.38 -4.89 25.13
CA VAL A 353 -3.07 -4.27 24.93
C VAL A 353 -2.18 -5.27 24.22
N VAL A 354 -1.47 -4.83 23.18
CA VAL A 354 -0.74 -5.72 22.28
C VAL A 354 0.67 -5.22 21.98
N THR A 355 1.53 -6.16 21.61
CA THR A 355 2.85 -5.93 21.04
C THR A 355 2.76 -6.17 19.53
N VAL A 356 2.96 -5.14 18.72
CA VAL A 356 3.05 -5.30 17.26
C VAL A 356 4.32 -6.06 16.89
N ALA A 357 4.16 -7.05 16.01
CA ALA A 357 5.25 -7.86 15.47
C ALA A 357 5.63 -7.44 14.04
N MET A 358 4.65 -7.03 13.23
CA MET A 358 4.89 -6.62 11.84
C MET A 358 3.86 -5.58 11.40
N LEU A 359 4.33 -4.56 10.69
CA LEU A 359 3.53 -3.51 10.06
C LEU A 359 3.65 -3.59 8.52
N GLY A 360 2.58 -3.29 7.80
CA GLY A 360 2.58 -3.23 6.33
C GLY A 360 1.39 -2.45 5.77
N GLY A 361 1.50 -2.05 4.51
CA GLY A 361 0.48 -1.24 3.85
C GLY A 361 0.35 0.14 4.50
N ASP A 362 -0.88 0.61 4.68
CA ASP A 362 -1.17 1.93 5.27
C ASP A 362 -0.76 2.06 6.75
N SER A 363 -0.43 0.95 7.42
CA SER A 363 0.11 0.95 8.79
C SER A 363 1.65 1.04 8.85
N TYR A 364 2.35 1.20 7.71
CA TYR A 364 3.82 1.23 7.67
C TYR A 364 4.37 2.26 6.66
N PRO A 365 5.47 2.98 7.02
CA PRO A 365 6.17 3.02 8.30
C PRO A 365 5.54 3.95 9.35
N ALA A 366 4.66 4.87 8.95
CA ALA A 366 3.80 5.60 9.87
C ALA A 366 2.67 4.66 10.31
N THR A 367 2.54 4.44 11.62
CA THR A 367 1.60 3.45 12.18
C THR A 367 0.62 4.12 13.12
N PRO A 368 -0.63 3.60 13.22
CA PRO A 368 -1.49 3.93 14.33
C PRO A 368 -0.88 3.46 15.67
N ILE A 369 -1.39 4.03 16.76
CA ILE A 369 -1.06 3.66 18.15
C ILE A 369 -2.21 2.90 18.83
N GLY A 370 -3.41 3.01 18.27
CA GLY A 370 -4.64 2.32 18.68
C GLY A 370 -5.46 1.96 17.45
N ILE A 371 -6.25 0.89 17.51
CA ILE A 371 -7.08 0.41 16.39
C ILE A 371 -8.42 -0.07 16.93
N ASN A 372 -9.53 0.25 16.25
CA ASN A 372 -10.87 -0.17 16.64
C ASN A 372 -11.67 -0.72 15.45
N LEU A 373 -11.75 -2.04 15.33
CA LEU A 373 -12.31 -2.72 14.16
C LEU A 373 -13.38 -3.76 14.51
N PRO A 374 -14.22 -4.19 13.54
CA PRO A 374 -14.31 -3.72 12.16
C PRO A 374 -15.02 -2.36 12.02
N ASN A 375 -14.98 -1.80 10.81
CA ASN A 375 -15.62 -0.52 10.48
C ASN A 375 -17.14 -0.62 10.20
N ALA A 376 -17.66 -1.80 9.89
CA ALA A 376 -19.09 -1.96 9.58
C ALA A 376 -19.97 -1.83 10.85
N ASP A 377 -20.75 -0.74 10.93
CA ASP A 377 -21.56 -0.41 12.10
C ASP A 377 -22.52 -1.50 12.55
N TRP A 378 -23.16 -2.19 11.60
CA TRP A 378 -24.10 -3.27 11.92
C TRP A 378 -23.40 -4.47 12.59
N ILE A 379 -22.16 -4.79 12.16
CA ILE A 379 -21.34 -5.83 12.79
C ILE A 379 -20.98 -5.40 14.21
N ARG A 380 -20.56 -4.14 14.38
CA ARG A 380 -20.22 -3.58 15.70
C ARG A 380 -21.42 -3.64 16.65
N ALA A 381 -22.62 -3.32 16.17
CA ALA A 381 -23.84 -3.32 16.97
C ALA A 381 -24.27 -4.75 17.39
N GLU A 382 -24.22 -5.70 16.47
CA GLU A 382 -24.70 -7.06 16.70
C GLU A 382 -23.66 -7.95 17.39
N TYR A 383 -22.44 -7.99 16.86
CA TYR A 383 -21.36 -8.92 17.24
C TYR A 383 -20.28 -8.28 18.11
N GLY A 384 -20.17 -6.95 18.13
CA GLY A 384 -19.17 -6.21 18.89
C GLY A 384 -17.98 -5.73 18.05
N SER A 385 -16.98 -5.17 18.73
CA SER A 385 -15.72 -4.68 18.13
C SER A 385 -14.53 -5.12 18.98
N LYS A 386 -13.35 -5.13 18.35
CA LYS A 386 -12.06 -5.27 19.00
C LYS A 386 -11.35 -3.93 18.97
N SER A 387 -10.98 -3.46 20.15
CA SER A 387 -10.14 -2.29 20.30
C SER A 387 -8.77 -2.72 20.83
N VAL A 388 -7.71 -2.16 20.25
CA VAL A 388 -6.34 -2.62 20.44
C VAL A 388 -5.42 -1.43 20.69
N THR A 389 -4.78 -1.40 21.87
CA THR A 389 -3.73 -0.42 22.21
C THR A 389 -2.35 -1.03 21.91
N ILE A 390 -1.50 -0.35 21.13
CA ILE A 390 -0.20 -0.88 20.69
C ILE A 390 0.93 -0.40 21.61
N ASP A 391 1.26 -1.23 22.60
CA ASP A 391 2.16 -0.88 23.72
C ASP A 391 3.61 -0.64 23.29
N ASN A 392 4.18 -1.54 22.49
CA ASN A 392 5.59 -1.43 22.11
C ASN A 392 5.91 -0.26 21.18
N ILE A 393 4.92 0.22 20.42
CA ILE A 393 5.02 1.46 19.64
C ILE A 393 4.94 2.68 20.56
N HIS A 394 3.99 2.69 21.51
CA HIS A 394 3.94 3.72 22.56
C HIS A 394 5.24 3.80 23.36
N ALA A 395 5.80 2.65 23.75
CA ALA A 395 7.07 2.56 24.45
C ALA A 395 8.23 3.11 23.61
N ALA A 396 8.28 2.79 22.31
CA ALA A 396 9.29 3.32 21.41
C ALA A 396 9.18 4.84 21.23
N TYR A 397 7.97 5.39 21.09
CA TYR A 397 7.75 6.84 21.07
C TYR A 397 8.24 7.52 22.35
N ARG A 398 7.92 6.93 23.50
CA ARG A 398 8.31 7.46 24.82
C ARG A 398 9.82 7.42 25.00
N GLU A 399 10.48 6.32 24.66
CA GLU A 399 11.93 6.24 24.77
C GLU A 399 12.63 7.22 23.82
N ALA A 400 12.10 7.42 22.61
CA ALA A 400 12.61 8.42 21.68
C ALA A 400 12.37 9.88 22.13
N SER A 401 11.31 10.13 22.91
CA SER A 401 10.99 11.47 23.41
C SER A 401 11.69 11.81 24.73
N ARG A 402 12.16 10.81 25.48
CA ARG A 402 12.89 11.01 26.74
C ARG A 402 14.10 11.91 26.53
N HIS A 403 14.17 12.95 27.34
CA HIS A 403 15.28 13.92 27.37
C HIS A 403 15.55 14.64 26.03
N ASN A 404 14.59 14.70 25.11
CA ASN A 404 14.74 15.41 23.83
C ASN A 404 14.68 16.96 23.95
N GLY A 405 14.38 17.47 25.15
CA GLY A 405 14.32 18.89 25.45
C GLY A 405 12.95 19.56 25.27
N MET A 406 11.93 18.85 24.76
CA MET A 406 10.56 19.40 24.55
C MET A 406 9.98 19.97 25.83
N ASP A 407 9.97 19.20 26.93
CA ASP A 407 9.37 19.63 28.19
C ASP A 407 10.09 20.87 28.74
N ALA A 408 11.41 20.94 28.63
CA ALA A 408 12.16 22.11 29.06
C ALA A 408 11.90 23.37 28.19
N ALA A 409 11.53 23.19 26.91
CA ALA A 409 11.30 24.30 25.98
C ALA A 409 9.87 24.88 26.06
N PHE A 410 8.89 24.07 26.45
CA PHE A 410 7.48 24.43 26.46
C PHE A 410 6.84 24.44 27.86
N ILE A 411 7.54 23.99 28.89
CA ILE A 411 7.06 23.95 30.28
C ILE A 411 8.07 24.67 31.17
N ALA A 412 7.78 25.93 31.50
CA ALA A 412 8.67 26.74 32.32
C ALA A 412 8.70 26.26 33.78
N ASP A 413 7.52 25.88 34.31
CA ASP A 413 7.36 25.45 35.69
C ASP A 413 8.06 24.10 35.97
N ALA A 414 8.94 24.08 36.97
CA ALA A 414 9.68 22.90 37.37
C ALA A 414 8.81 21.89 38.16
N GLU A 415 7.81 22.37 38.91
CA GLU A 415 6.90 21.51 39.66
C GLU A 415 5.99 20.74 38.69
N VAL A 416 5.50 21.41 37.63
CA VAL A 416 4.75 20.75 36.56
C VAL A 416 5.60 19.72 35.85
N ARG A 417 6.86 20.01 35.51
CA ARG A 417 7.75 19.01 34.89
C ARG A 417 7.94 17.79 35.79
N THR A 418 8.14 17.99 37.08
CA THR A 418 8.28 16.89 38.05
C THR A 418 6.99 16.06 38.15
N LEU A 419 5.82 16.71 38.09
CA LEU A 419 4.51 16.05 38.04
C LEU A 419 4.41 15.15 36.79
N LEU A 420 4.75 15.69 35.61
CA LEU A 420 4.70 14.95 34.36
C LEU A 420 5.68 13.77 34.35
N GLU A 421 6.91 13.97 34.82
CA GLU A 421 7.92 12.91 34.95
C GLU A 421 7.45 11.78 35.90
N ARG A 422 6.75 12.13 36.99
CA ARG A 422 6.25 11.14 37.97
C ARG A 422 5.23 10.18 37.38
N TYR A 423 4.38 10.65 36.47
CA TYR A 423 3.31 9.86 35.87
C TYR A 423 3.54 9.57 34.38
N ASP A 424 4.79 9.71 33.91
CA ASP A 424 5.17 9.62 32.49
C ASP A 424 4.64 8.34 31.82
N GLY A 425 3.78 8.57 30.84
CA GLY A 425 3.07 7.59 30.03
C GLY A 425 2.07 6.66 30.73
N LEU A 426 2.01 6.61 32.06
CA LEU A 426 0.92 5.92 32.77
C LEU A 426 -0.44 6.53 32.39
N THR A 427 -0.54 7.86 32.51
CA THR A 427 -1.81 8.54 32.27
C THR A 427 -2.15 8.64 30.79
N ASP A 428 -1.15 8.66 29.91
CA ASP A 428 -1.36 8.66 28.46
C ASP A 428 -1.90 7.31 28.01
N GLU A 429 -1.30 6.20 28.48
CA GLU A 429 -1.82 4.85 28.24
C GLU A 429 -3.25 4.69 28.78
N LEU A 430 -3.53 5.14 30.01
CA LEU A 430 -4.86 5.02 30.59
C LEU A 430 -5.89 5.92 29.89
N HIS A 431 -5.48 7.10 29.41
CA HIS A 431 -6.34 7.97 28.61
C HIS A 431 -6.73 7.27 27.30
N THR A 432 -5.74 6.73 26.58
CA THR A 432 -5.98 5.94 25.37
C THR A 432 -6.89 4.76 25.66
N ASP A 433 -6.65 4.00 26.73
CA ASP A 433 -7.51 2.88 27.08
C ASP A 433 -8.96 3.33 27.34
N LEU A 434 -9.19 4.43 28.06
CA LEU A 434 -10.55 4.95 28.26
C LEU A 434 -11.20 5.43 26.96
N HIS A 435 -10.45 6.14 26.11
CA HIS A 435 -10.90 6.62 24.80
C HIS A 435 -11.36 5.45 23.91
N GLU A 436 -10.52 4.43 23.83
CA GLU A 436 -10.65 3.31 22.91
C GLU A 436 -11.65 2.25 23.41
N CYS A 437 -11.58 1.90 24.69
CA CYS A 437 -12.40 0.83 25.27
C CYS A 437 -13.86 1.27 25.49
N LEU A 438 -14.06 2.53 25.88
CA LEU A 438 -15.35 3.03 26.36
C LEU A 438 -15.77 4.34 25.70
N GLY A 439 -14.84 5.22 25.34
CA GLY A 439 -15.11 6.50 24.69
C GLY A 439 -15.94 6.30 23.43
N HIS A 440 -15.42 5.63 22.41
CA HIS A 440 -16.17 5.31 21.19
C HIS A 440 -17.42 4.44 21.43
N GLY A 441 -17.38 3.56 22.43
CA GLY A 441 -18.47 2.65 22.77
C GLY A 441 -19.64 3.29 23.52
N SER A 442 -19.45 4.47 24.14
CA SER A 442 -20.45 5.13 24.98
C SER A 442 -21.49 5.92 24.18
N GLY A 443 -22.66 6.12 24.77
CA GLY A 443 -23.75 6.93 24.20
C GLY A 443 -24.45 6.30 22.99
N GLN A 444 -25.66 6.77 22.68
CA GLN A 444 -26.50 6.31 21.57
C GLN A 444 -27.14 7.46 20.78
N LEU A 445 -27.42 7.22 19.50
CA LEU A 445 -28.18 8.14 18.66
C LEU A 445 -29.67 8.14 19.05
N SER A 446 -30.35 9.26 18.79
CA SER A 446 -31.80 9.31 18.89
C SER A 446 -32.44 8.46 17.77
N PRO A 447 -33.61 7.86 17.98
CA PRO A 447 -34.30 7.08 16.96
C PRO A 447 -34.50 7.89 15.66
N GLY A 448 -34.05 7.34 14.53
CA GLY A 448 -34.20 7.94 13.21
C GLY A 448 -33.13 8.96 12.81
N VAL A 449 -32.14 9.24 13.67
CA VAL A 449 -30.98 10.06 13.31
C VAL A 449 -29.97 9.21 12.53
N SER A 450 -29.52 9.72 11.38
CA SER A 450 -28.46 9.08 10.60
C SER A 450 -27.12 9.18 11.33
N PRO A 451 -26.30 8.12 11.39
CA PRO A 451 -24.91 8.21 11.84
C PRO A 451 -24.10 9.28 11.09
N ASP A 452 -24.42 9.51 9.82
CA ASP A 452 -23.72 10.47 8.95
C ASP A 452 -24.29 11.90 9.02
N ALA A 453 -25.23 12.17 9.94
CA ALA A 453 -25.93 13.46 10.00
C ALA A 453 -24.98 14.68 10.20
N LEU A 454 -23.76 14.45 10.70
CA LEU A 454 -22.74 15.49 10.89
C LEU A 454 -21.84 15.73 9.66
N GLY A 455 -21.98 14.94 8.59
CA GLY A 455 -21.20 15.08 7.36
C GLY A 455 -19.69 15.15 7.63
N ALA A 456 -19.01 16.10 7.00
CA ALA A 456 -17.55 16.27 7.12
C ALA A 456 -17.04 16.57 8.55
N TYR A 457 -17.91 16.91 9.50
CA TYR A 457 -17.54 17.17 10.89
C TYR A 457 -17.71 15.94 11.81
N ALA A 458 -18.22 14.82 11.28
CA ALA A 458 -18.50 13.61 12.05
C ALA A 458 -17.25 13.09 12.76
N SER A 459 -16.13 12.93 12.05
CA SER A 459 -14.88 12.40 12.61
C SER A 459 -14.33 13.30 13.72
N VAL A 460 -14.25 14.62 13.50
CA VAL A 460 -13.77 15.57 14.52
C VAL A 460 -14.64 15.50 15.79
N ASN A 461 -15.96 15.44 15.62
CA ASN A 461 -16.90 15.36 16.73
C ASN A 461 -16.79 14.03 17.49
N GLU A 462 -16.64 12.92 16.78
CA GLU A 462 -16.51 11.61 17.39
C GLU A 462 -15.24 11.47 18.22
N GLU A 463 -14.12 11.94 17.68
CA GLU A 463 -12.84 11.99 18.40
C GLU A 463 -12.90 12.89 19.62
N ALA A 464 -13.49 14.09 19.49
CA ALA A 464 -13.68 14.99 20.63
C ALA A 464 -14.49 14.32 21.74
N ARG A 465 -15.51 13.55 21.37
CA ARG A 465 -16.39 12.84 22.32
C ARG A 465 -15.62 11.78 23.10
N ALA A 466 -14.81 10.97 22.42
CA ALA A 466 -14.03 9.91 23.04
C ALA A 466 -12.91 10.48 23.93
N ASP A 467 -12.20 11.52 23.50
CA ASP A 467 -11.20 12.22 24.31
C ASP A 467 -11.83 12.87 25.56
N LEU A 468 -12.98 13.54 25.40
CA LEU A 468 -13.69 14.15 26.54
C LEU A 468 -14.17 13.11 27.55
N PHE A 469 -14.61 11.94 27.09
CA PHE A 469 -14.97 10.83 27.95
C PHE A 469 -13.77 10.39 28.80
N ALA A 470 -12.61 10.16 28.16
CA ALA A 470 -11.38 9.78 28.85
C ALA A 470 -10.92 10.87 29.84
N LEU A 471 -10.88 12.13 29.40
CA LEU A 471 -10.51 13.27 30.25
C LEU A 471 -11.45 13.43 31.45
N TYR A 472 -12.77 13.31 31.27
CA TYR A 472 -13.72 13.43 32.36
C TYR A 472 -13.50 12.36 33.44
N TYR A 473 -13.29 11.10 33.04
CA TYR A 473 -13.09 9.99 33.96
C TYR A 473 -11.70 9.89 34.54
N MET A 474 -10.67 10.44 33.88
CA MET A 474 -9.30 10.46 34.39
C MET A 474 -9.21 11.06 35.80
N ALA A 475 -10.06 12.03 36.11
CA ALA A 475 -10.14 12.70 37.41
C ALA A 475 -11.15 12.08 38.38
N ASP A 476 -11.74 10.92 38.07
CA ASP A 476 -12.74 10.26 38.90
C ASP A 476 -12.09 9.35 39.96
N GLU A 477 -12.60 9.38 41.19
CA GLU A 477 -12.12 8.54 42.30
C GLU A 477 -12.25 7.05 42.00
N HIS A 478 -13.20 6.64 41.14
CA HIS A 478 -13.39 5.25 40.77
C HIS A 478 -12.16 4.64 40.09
N LEU A 479 -11.35 5.41 39.36
CA LEU A 479 -10.08 4.92 38.80
C LEU A 479 -9.04 4.59 39.88
N LEU A 480 -9.09 5.28 41.04
CA LEU A 480 -8.27 4.95 42.21
C LEU A 480 -8.78 3.67 42.87
N GLU A 481 -10.10 3.52 43.00
CA GLU A 481 -10.74 2.31 43.56
C GLU A 481 -10.38 1.05 42.77
N LEU A 482 -10.32 1.15 41.44
CA LEU A 482 -9.91 0.06 40.54
C LEU A 482 -8.38 -0.18 40.54
N GLY A 483 -7.61 0.69 41.21
CA GLY A 483 -6.15 0.65 41.25
C GLY A 483 -5.51 0.93 39.90
N LEU A 484 -6.17 1.74 39.06
CA LEU A 484 -5.67 2.16 37.74
C LEU A 484 -4.82 3.42 37.83
N LEU A 485 -5.11 4.27 38.81
CA LEU A 485 -4.29 5.41 39.18
C LEU A 485 -3.58 5.16 40.52
N PRO A 486 -2.32 5.60 40.67
CA PRO A 486 -1.55 5.40 41.89
C PRO A 486 -1.99 6.34 43.02
N ASP A 487 -2.49 7.53 42.69
CA ASP A 487 -2.93 8.57 43.62
C ASP A 487 -3.78 9.64 42.91
N ALA A 488 -4.44 10.49 43.69
CA ALA A 488 -5.39 11.50 43.22
C ALA A 488 -4.76 12.68 42.46
N ASP A 489 -3.43 12.78 42.40
CA ASP A 489 -2.75 13.84 41.64
C ASP A 489 -2.42 13.41 40.20
N ALA A 490 -2.47 12.11 39.90
CA ALA A 490 -2.06 11.57 38.61
C ALA A 490 -2.79 12.21 37.42
N TYR A 491 -4.11 12.41 37.51
CA TYR A 491 -4.91 13.00 36.42
C TYR A 491 -4.45 14.39 35.97
N LYS A 492 -3.80 15.15 36.88
CA LYS A 492 -3.30 16.49 36.60
C LYS A 492 -2.21 16.48 35.53
N ALA A 493 -1.41 15.40 35.48
CA ALA A 493 -0.42 15.21 34.43
C ALA A 493 -1.09 15.04 33.06
N CYS A 494 -2.13 14.20 32.97
CA CYS A 494 -2.94 14.02 31.76
C CYS A 494 -3.52 15.36 31.28
N TYR A 495 -4.19 16.09 32.17
CA TYR A 495 -4.85 17.34 31.84
C TYR A 495 -3.87 18.38 31.31
N TYR A 496 -2.74 18.56 32.00
CA TYR A 496 -1.73 19.52 31.57
C TYR A 496 -1.16 19.15 30.21
N ARG A 497 -0.79 17.88 30.00
CA ARG A 497 -0.22 17.41 28.72
C ARG A 497 -1.22 17.56 27.57
N TYR A 498 -2.48 17.19 27.79
CA TYR A 498 -3.54 17.29 26.80
C TYR A 498 -3.78 18.74 26.37
N LEU A 499 -3.94 19.65 27.34
CA LEU A 499 -4.16 21.06 27.06
C LEU A 499 -2.94 21.71 26.39
N LEU A 500 -1.72 21.43 26.86
CA LEU A 500 -0.51 21.94 26.23
C LEU A 500 -0.36 21.44 24.79
N ASN A 501 -0.76 20.20 24.51
CA ASN A 501 -0.78 19.67 23.16
C ASN A 501 -1.80 20.40 22.28
N GLY A 502 -3.06 20.46 22.71
CA GLY A 502 -4.15 21.09 21.97
C GLY A 502 -3.93 22.58 21.69
N LEU A 503 -3.33 23.30 22.64
CA LEU A 503 -3.10 24.75 22.54
C LEU A 503 -1.81 25.12 21.81
N VAL A 504 -0.73 24.37 22.02
CA VAL A 504 0.64 24.82 21.70
C VAL A 504 1.42 23.78 20.91
N THR A 505 1.76 22.64 21.53
CA THR A 505 2.83 21.78 21.02
C THR A 505 2.43 20.97 19.78
N GLN A 506 1.14 20.79 19.49
CA GLN A 506 0.71 20.13 18.26
C GLN A 506 1.01 20.96 16.99
N LEU A 507 1.12 22.29 17.13
CA LEU A 507 1.31 23.22 16.01
C LEU A 507 2.68 23.04 15.33
N VAL A 508 3.63 22.33 15.96
CA VAL A 508 4.91 21.96 15.33
C VAL A 508 4.76 21.12 14.06
N ARG A 509 3.57 20.53 13.85
CA ARG A 509 3.21 19.71 12.69
C ARG A 509 2.58 20.52 11.56
N ILE A 510 2.36 21.82 11.74
CA ILE A 510 1.60 22.64 10.79
C ILE A 510 2.56 23.62 10.10
N PRO A 511 2.52 23.73 8.76
CA PRO A 511 3.25 24.78 8.07
C PRO A 511 2.76 26.18 8.48
N LEU A 512 3.69 27.14 8.59
CA LEU A 512 3.33 28.52 8.92
C LEU A 512 2.31 29.08 7.90
N GLY A 513 1.21 29.64 8.41
CA GLY A 513 0.10 30.18 7.60
C GLY A 513 -0.96 29.17 7.17
N ALA A 514 -0.78 27.88 7.43
CA ALA A 514 -1.82 26.86 7.24
C ALA A 514 -2.76 26.78 8.46
N ASN A 515 -3.91 26.13 8.28
CA ASN A 515 -4.89 25.84 9.34
C ASN A 515 -4.74 24.40 9.84
N ILE A 516 -5.42 24.08 10.94
CA ILE A 516 -5.56 22.70 11.39
C ILE A 516 -6.58 21.99 10.48
N GLU A 517 -6.16 20.93 9.80
CA GLU A 517 -7.01 20.15 8.88
C GLU A 517 -7.40 18.78 9.45
N GLU A 518 -6.43 18.07 10.02
CA GLU A 518 -6.60 16.70 10.48
C GLU A 518 -7.55 16.58 11.69
N ALA A 519 -8.38 15.54 11.71
CA ALA A 519 -9.51 15.42 12.63
C ALA A 519 -9.08 15.29 14.10
N HIS A 520 -8.04 14.51 14.39
CA HIS A 520 -7.52 14.35 15.75
C HIS A 520 -6.87 15.65 16.26
N MET A 521 -6.11 16.37 15.43
CA MET A 521 -5.58 17.69 15.82
C MET A 521 -6.69 18.71 16.07
N ARG A 522 -7.72 18.72 15.21
CA ARG A 522 -8.91 19.57 15.36
C ARG A 522 -9.63 19.30 16.67
N ASN A 523 -9.86 18.04 17.02
CA ASN A 523 -10.56 17.69 18.26
C ASN A 523 -9.79 18.17 19.50
N ARG A 524 -8.46 17.96 19.53
CA ARG A 524 -7.59 18.38 20.65
C ARG A 524 -7.58 19.90 20.79
N ALA A 525 -7.49 20.61 19.66
CA ALA A 525 -7.60 22.07 19.63
C ALA A 525 -8.97 22.54 20.14
N LEU A 526 -10.05 21.89 19.70
CA LEU A 526 -11.42 22.19 20.11
C LEU A 526 -11.57 22.11 21.62
N ILE A 527 -11.22 20.95 22.21
CA ILE A 527 -11.35 20.70 23.64
C ILE A 527 -10.48 21.67 24.44
N ALA A 528 -9.22 21.85 24.04
CA ALA A 528 -8.29 22.66 24.81
C ALA A 528 -8.62 24.16 24.74
N ARG A 529 -9.04 24.67 23.59
CA ARG A 529 -9.44 26.08 23.43
C ARG A 529 -10.81 26.37 24.06
N TYR A 530 -11.72 25.41 24.06
CA TYR A 530 -12.97 25.52 24.82
C TYR A 530 -12.68 25.63 26.33
N ALA A 531 -11.83 24.75 26.86
CA ALA A 531 -11.43 24.77 28.26
C ALA A 531 -10.70 26.08 28.60
N LEU A 532 -9.81 26.56 27.73
CA LEU A 532 -9.12 27.84 27.90
C LEU A 532 -10.10 29.01 27.95
N GLU A 533 -11.03 29.13 26.99
CA GLU A 533 -12.00 30.23 26.96
C GLU A 533 -12.85 30.28 28.24
N ARG A 534 -13.30 29.12 28.74
CA ARG A 534 -14.04 29.03 30.01
C ARG A 534 -13.15 29.33 31.21
N GLY A 535 -11.96 28.75 31.23
CA GLY A 535 -11.03 28.88 32.33
C GLY A 535 -10.48 30.30 32.51
N GLU A 536 -10.28 31.05 31.42
CA GLU A 536 -9.86 32.45 31.47
C GLU A 536 -10.96 33.35 32.07
N GLN A 537 -12.23 33.08 31.75
CA GLN A 537 -13.36 33.82 32.34
C GLN A 537 -13.47 33.62 33.86
N GLU A 538 -13.06 32.45 34.35
CA GLU A 538 -13.12 32.07 35.76
C GLU A 538 -11.77 32.21 36.50
N GLY A 539 -10.68 32.51 35.79
CA GLY A 539 -9.32 32.61 36.33
C GLY A 539 -8.68 31.26 36.72
N THR A 540 -9.14 30.15 36.14
CA THR A 540 -8.68 28.78 36.45
C THR A 540 -7.58 28.27 35.51
N ILE A 541 -7.51 28.83 34.30
CA ILE A 541 -6.48 28.57 33.27
C ILE A 541 -6.05 29.91 32.67
N GLU A 542 -4.76 30.00 32.31
CA GLU A 542 -4.20 31.14 31.59
C GLU A 542 -3.14 30.63 30.61
N LEU A 543 -3.11 31.16 29.38
CA LEU A 543 -2.05 30.91 28.40
C LEU A 543 -1.30 32.21 28.12
N ASN A 544 -0.13 32.39 28.75
CA ASN A 544 0.71 33.57 28.60
C ASN A 544 1.79 33.34 27.55
N GLY A 545 1.49 33.71 26.30
CA GLY A 545 2.32 33.32 25.16
C GLY A 545 2.24 31.81 24.97
N LEU A 546 3.31 31.09 25.27
CA LEU A 546 3.34 29.61 25.25
C LEU A 546 3.29 28.97 26.65
N ASP A 547 3.29 29.78 27.71
CA ASP A 547 3.30 29.28 29.09
C ASP A 547 1.87 29.00 29.55
N LEU A 548 1.54 27.71 29.66
CA LEU A 548 0.25 27.25 30.16
C LEU A 548 0.28 27.19 31.68
N LYS A 549 -0.64 27.91 32.33
CA LYS A 549 -0.81 27.86 33.77
C LYS A 549 -2.21 27.38 34.12
N ILE A 550 -2.29 26.34 34.95
CA ILE A 550 -3.55 25.81 35.48
C ILE A 550 -3.53 26.01 36.99
N THR A 551 -4.42 26.84 37.50
CA THR A 551 -4.54 27.15 38.94
C THR A 551 -5.57 26.26 39.62
N ASN A 552 -6.54 25.73 38.87
CA ASN A 552 -7.56 24.83 39.40
C ASN A 552 -7.85 23.68 38.43
N TYR A 553 -7.23 22.53 38.68
CA TYR A 553 -7.43 21.31 37.88
C TYR A 553 -8.81 20.68 38.05
N GLU A 554 -9.46 20.87 39.20
CA GLU A 554 -10.79 20.30 39.47
C GLU A 554 -11.86 20.97 38.60
N ALA A 555 -11.73 22.29 38.38
CA ALA A 555 -12.64 23.04 37.51
C ALA A 555 -12.64 22.53 36.06
N LEU A 556 -11.49 22.05 35.56
CA LEU A 556 -11.36 21.49 34.21
C LEU A 556 -12.31 20.31 33.98
N ARG A 557 -12.50 19.47 34.99
CA ARG A 557 -13.41 18.34 34.93
C ARG A 557 -14.84 18.80 34.63
N GLY A 558 -15.26 19.92 35.21
CA GLY A 558 -16.55 20.56 34.93
C GLY A 558 -16.68 21.04 33.48
N TYR A 559 -15.64 21.69 32.95
CA TYR A 559 -15.63 22.14 31.56
C TYR A 559 -15.68 20.97 30.57
N PHE A 560 -14.95 19.89 30.85
CA PHE A 560 -15.00 18.67 30.04
C PHE A 560 -16.38 17.99 30.12
N ALA A 561 -17.02 17.97 31.30
CA ALA A 561 -18.38 17.44 31.44
C ALA A 561 -19.41 18.22 30.62
N ASP A 562 -19.33 19.56 30.65
CA ASP A 562 -20.23 20.43 29.88
C ASP A 562 -20.03 20.27 28.37
N LEU A 563 -18.77 20.19 27.92
CA LEU A 563 -18.48 19.98 26.51
C LEU A 563 -18.86 18.57 26.05
N LEU A 564 -18.60 17.53 26.84
CA LEU A 564 -18.99 16.15 26.53
C LEU A 564 -20.50 16.04 26.34
N ARG A 565 -21.29 16.71 27.19
CA ARG A 565 -22.74 16.77 27.07
C ARG A 565 -23.18 17.37 25.74
N GLU A 566 -22.56 18.47 25.32
CA GLU A 566 -22.91 19.15 24.07
C GLU A 566 -22.46 18.35 22.84
N VAL A 567 -21.25 17.79 22.85
CA VAL A 567 -20.73 16.94 21.77
C VAL A 567 -21.55 15.67 21.59
N GLN A 568 -21.97 15.04 22.70
CA GLN A 568 -22.89 13.91 22.66
C GLN A 568 -24.27 14.32 22.11
N ARG A 569 -24.82 15.47 22.53
CA ARG A 569 -26.10 15.97 22.00
C ARG A 569 -26.02 16.20 20.49
N MET A 570 -24.98 16.89 20.02
CA MET A 570 -24.77 17.16 18.59
C MET A 570 -24.75 15.87 17.78
N LYS A 571 -24.01 14.85 18.24
CA LYS A 571 -24.02 13.50 17.64
C LYS A 571 -25.40 12.87 17.67
N SER A 572 -26.00 12.77 18.86
CA SER A 572 -27.23 12.00 19.06
C SER A 572 -28.47 12.62 18.42
N GLU A 573 -28.48 13.92 18.16
CA GLU A 573 -29.56 14.64 17.49
C GLU A 573 -29.26 14.90 16.00
N GLY A 574 -28.03 14.63 15.54
CA GLY A 574 -27.61 14.93 14.16
C GLY A 574 -27.54 16.44 13.87
N ASP A 575 -27.15 17.25 14.87
CA ASP A 575 -27.14 18.70 14.78
C ASP A 575 -25.90 19.22 14.04
N PHE A 576 -25.94 19.09 12.71
CA PHE A 576 -24.86 19.55 11.82
C PHE A 576 -24.48 21.02 12.05
N ALA A 577 -25.48 21.90 12.26
CA ALA A 577 -25.25 23.33 12.36
C ALA A 577 -24.46 23.69 13.64
N ALA A 578 -24.85 23.12 14.78
CA ALA A 578 -24.13 23.30 16.04
C ALA A 578 -22.72 22.70 15.97
N CYS A 579 -22.60 21.49 15.41
CA CYS A 579 -21.31 20.81 15.25
C CYS A 579 -20.34 21.64 14.40
N LYS A 580 -20.81 22.12 13.24
CA LYS A 580 -20.04 23.02 12.38
C LYS A 580 -19.59 24.27 13.15
N GLN A 581 -20.50 24.93 13.85
CA GLN A 581 -20.16 26.14 14.60
C GLN A 581 -19.09 25.88 15.67
N MET A 582 -19.18 24.76 16.38
CA MET A 582 -18.21 24.37 17.40
C MET A 582 -16.82 24.13 16.79
N VAL A 583 -16.75 23.33 15.73
CA VAL A 583 -15.49 23.00 15.05
C VAL A 583 -14.87 24.24 14.43
N GLU A 584 -15.60 25.02 13.65
CA GLU A 584 -15.05 26.21 12.98
C GLU A 584 -14.56 27.28 13.97
N ARG A 585 -15.22 27.39 15.13
CA ARG A 585 -14.84 28.34 16.17
C ARG A 585 -13.53 27.96 16.88
N TYR A 586 -13.38 26.70 17.27
CA TYR A 586 -12.29 26.29 18.16
C TYR A 586 -11.21 25.46 17.48
N ALA A 587 -11.51 24.73 16.41
CA ALA A 587 -10.65 23.66 15.93
C ALA A 587 -9.75 24.03 14.75
N VAL A 588 -10.03 25.10 14.01
CA VAL A 588 -9.46 25.33 12.67
C VAL A 588 -8.34 26.37 12.64
N GLN A 589 -8.65 27.60 13.08
CA GLN A 589 -7.75 28.75 12.91
C GLN A 589 -6.56 28.67 13.88
N ILE A 590 -5.41 29.22 13.48
CA ILE A 590 -4.21 29.28 14.33
C ILE A 590 -3.79 30.74 14.45
N ASP A 591 -3.49 31.18 15.67
CA ASP A 591 -2.87 32.49 15.89
C ASP A 591 -1.46 32.51 15.29
N ALA A 592 -1.20 33.48 14.41
CA ALA A 592 0.02 33.50 13.60
C ALA A 592 1.28 33.77 14.44
N ASP A 593 1.18 34.66 15.43
CA ASP A 593 2.31 35.04 16.28
C ASP A 593 2.69 33.88 17.21
N LEU A 594 1.69 33.22 17.80
CA LEU A 594 1.87 32.01 18.60
C LEU A 594 2.49 30.88 17.77
N HIS A 595 2.00 30.67 16.55
CA HIS A 595 2.51 29.62 15.66
C HIS A 595 3.98 29.85 15.28
N GLU A 596 4.35 31.08 14.92
CA GLU A 596 5.74 31.43 14.62
C GLU A 596 6.65 31.17 15.83
N GLU A 597 6.19 31.51 17.04
CA GLU A 597 6.95 31.24 18.26
C GLU A 597 7.13 29.75 18.53
N VAL A 598 6.07 28.94 18.37
CA VAL A 598 6.12 27.48 18.54
C VAL A 598 7.13 26.87 17.57
N LEU A 599 7.05 27.20 16.29
CA LEU A 599 7.97 26.68 15.27
C LEU A 599 9.41 27.13 15.54
N LYS A 600 9.62 28.36 16.01
CA LYS A 600 10.94 28.87 16.38
C LYS A 600 11.54 28.10 17.56
N ARG A 601 10.77 27.86 18.63
CA ARG A 601 11.24 27.07 19.79
C ARG A 601 11.51 25.62 19.39
N TYR A 602 10.62 25.02 18.62
CA TYR A 602 10.75 23.64 18.16
C TYR A 602 11.97 23.43 17.25
N LYS A 603 12.21 24.35 16.31
CA LYS A 603 13.38 24.31 15.42
C LYS A 603 14.71 24.29 16.18
N ALA A 604 14.77 24.96 17.33
CA ALA A 604 15.97 24.97 18.17
C ALA A 604 16.27 23.59 18.80
N LEU A 605 15.27 22.72 18.93
CA LEU A 605 15.41 21.36 19.44
C LEU A 605 15.94 20.39 18.38
N ASN A 606 15.87 20.76 17.10
CA ASN A 606 16.29 19.90 15.98
C ASN A 606 15.58 18.53 16.02
N LEU A 607 14.26 18.53 16.19
CA LEU A 607 13.43 17.32 16.25
C LEU A 607 12.54 17.21 15.00
N ALA A 608 12.32 15.98 14.53
CA ALA A 608 11.36 15.71 13.45
C ALA A 608 9.94 15.55 14.03
N PRO A 609 8.93 16.28 13.51
CA PRO A 609 7.55 16.24 14.02
C PRO A 609 6.83 14.93 13.72
N TYR A 610 7.20 14.22 12.65
CA TYR A 610 6.63 12.93 12.26
C TYR A 610 7.60 11.80 12.55
N LYS A 611 7.06 10.67 13.02
CA LYS A 611 7.85 9.46 13.23
C LYS A 611 7.26 8.31 12.44
N GLY A 612 8.11 7.38 12.06
CA GLY A 612 7.70 6.04 11.63
C GLY A 612 8.70 5.01 12.11
N PHE A 613 8.52 3.77 11.69
CA PHE A 613 9.28 2.65 12.22
C PHE A 613 9.84 1.75 11.13
N VAL A 614 11.03 1.17 11.40
CA VAL A 614 11.48 -0.02 10.68
C VAL A 614 10.97 -1.27 11.40
N ASN A 615 10.52 -2.25 10.62
CA ASN A 615 10.17 -3.56 11.14
C ASN A 615 11.44 -4.36 11.53
N PRO A 616 11.37 -5.33 12.46
CA PRO A 616 12.40 -6.34 12.59
C PRO A 616 12.37 -7.32 11.41
N LYS A 617 13.53 -7.85 11.04
CA LYS A 617 13.64 -8.92 10.06
C LYS A 617 13.46 -10.28 10.74
N MET A 618 12.49 -11.05 10.28
CA MET A 618 12.23 -12.41 10.75
C MET A 618 12.86 -13.43 9.81
N THR A 619 13.64 -14.37 10.34
CA THR A 619 14.28 -15.44 9.56
C THR A 619 13.99 -16.80 10.19
N LEU A 620 13.60 -17.79 9.38
CA LEU A 620 13.42 -19.17 9.85
C LEU A 620 14.79 -19.81 10.08
N ARG A 621 14.97 -20.44 11.25
CA ARG A 621 16.15 -21.25 11.57
C ARG A 621 15.83 -22.72 11.37
N TYR A 622 16.70 -23.41 10.64
CA TYR A 622 16.57 -24.83 10.32
C TYR A 622 17.63 -25.69 11.03
N GLU A 623 17.24 -26.90 11.41
CA GLU A 623 18.16 -28.00 11.72
C GLU A 623 17.82 -29.17 10.77
N GLY A 624 18.64 -29.36 9.73
CA GLY A 624 18.25 -30.22 8.62
C GLY A 624 17.13 -29.57 7.79
N GLU A 625 16.02 -30.28 7.60
CA GLU A 625 14.81 -29.78 6.91
C GLU A 625 13.74 -29.24 7.87
N GLU A 626 13.92 -29.45 9.18
CA GLU A 626 12.95 -29.03 10.20
C GLU A 626 13.22 -27.59 10.65
N ILE A 627 12.14 -26.80 10.78
CA ILE A 627 12.21 -25.46 11.35
C ILE A 627 12.25 -25.60 12.87
N VAL A 628 13.27 -25.02 13.51
CA VAL A 628 13.47 -25.10 14.97
C VAL A 628 13.23 -23.79 15.70
N ASP A 629 13.34 -22.65 15.01
CA ASP A 629 13.08 -21.33 15.58
C ASP A 629 12.76 -20.28 14.51
N VAL A 630 12.27 -19.12 14.97
CA VAL A 630 12.20 -17.88 14.18
C VAL A 630 13.07 -16.84 14.86
N GLU A 631 14.10 -16.36 14.18
CA GLU A 631 15.05 -15.39 14.70
C GLU A 631 14.66 -13.97 14.28
N LEU A 632 14.79 -13.02 15.23
CA LEU A 632 14.55 -11.60 15.01
C LEU A 632 15.88 -10.85 14.89
N ASP A 633 16.01 -10.07 13.82
CA ASP A 633 17.11 -9.14 13.59
C ASP A 633 16.59 -7.70 13.56
N TYR A 634 17.15 -6.87 14.44
CA TYR A 634 16.79 -5.46 14.62
C TYR A 634 17.88 -4.51 14.12
N THR A 635 18.86 -5.00 13.35
CA THR A 635 20.02 -4.21 12.91
C THR A 635 19.83 -3.52 11.56
N GLU A 636 18.88 -3.99 10.75
CA GLU A 636 18.66 -3.49 9.38
C GLU A 636 18.32 -1.99 9.37
N ALA A 637 19.04 -1.21 8.55
CA ALA A 637 18.79 0.22 8.39
C ALA A 637 17.58 0.50 7.48
N TYR A 638 17.10 1.74 7.46
CA TYR A 638 15.91 2.12 6.69
C TYR A 638 16.04 1.84 5.19
N ALA A 639 17.12 2.29 4.55
CA ALA A 639 17.33 2.06 3.12
C ALA A 639 17.54 0.57 2.78
N GLU A 640 18.25 -0.17 3.64
CA GLU A 640 18.44 -1.62 3.49
C GLU A 640 17.11 -2.36 3.53
N GLN A 641 16.24 -2.02 4.48
CA GLN A 641 14.92 -2.59 4.63
C GLN A 641 14.02 -2.30 3.42
N MET A 642 13.97 -1.04 2.98
CA MET A 642 13.12 -0.67 1.85
C MET A 642 13.56 -1.31 0.55
N LEU A 643 14.87 -1.39 0.29
CA LEU A 643 15.42 -2.10 -0.88
C LEU A 643 15.22 -3.62 -0.77
N ARG A 644 15.32 -4.20 0.43
CA ARG A 644 14.97 -5.59 0.65
C ARG A 644 13.49 -5.82 0.33
N TYR A 645 12.60 -4.96 0.78
CA TYR A 645 11.18 -5.08 0.48
C TYR A 645 10.88 -4.94 -1.01
N SER A 646 11.53 -4.00 -1.71
CA SER A 646 11.42 -3.89 -3.15
C SER A 646 12.04 -5.06 -3.91
N ARG A 647 12.85 -5.92 -3.28
CA ARG A 647 13.39 -7.14 -3.92
C ARG A 647 12.55 -8.38 -3.59
N GLU A 648 12.23 -8.59 -2.33
CA GLU A 648 11.60 -9.82 -1.81
C GLU A 648 10.07 -9.75 -1.90
N TYR A 649 9.49 -8.55 -1.71
CA TYR A 649 8.05 -8.30 -1.75
C TYR A 649 7.64 -7.43 -2.95
N TRP A 650 8.40 -7.48 -4.04
CA TRP A 650 7.91 -7.01 -5.34
C TRP A 650 6.85 -7.99 -5.85
N THR A 651 5.59 -7.60 -5.71
CA THR A 651 4.44 -8.45 -6.03
C THR A 651 3.67 -8.00 -7.26
N LEU A 652 3.67 -6.69 -7.58
CA LEU A 652 2.86 -6.15 -8.67
C LEU A 652 3.69 -5.77 -9.91
N PRO A 653 3.11 -5.75 -11.11
CA PRO A 653 3.72 -5.10 -12.28
C PRO A 653 3.88 -3.59 -12.06
N LEU A 654 4.70 -2.93 -12.87
CA LEU A 654 4.90 -1.47 -12.82
C LEU A 654 3.63 -0.66 -13.16
N ASN A 655 2.64 -1.29 -13.82
CA ASN A 655 1.33 -0.70 -14.12
C ASN A 655 0.20 -1.74 -14.01
N PRO A 656 -0.26 -2.05 -12.79
CA PRO A 656 -1.27 -3.09 -12.53
C PRO A 656 -2.61 -2.82 -13.22
N VAL A 657 -3.02 -1.56 -13.27
CA VAL A 657 -4.29 -1.16 -13.90
C VAL A 657 -4.29 -1.43 -15.40
N GLN A 658 -3.18 -1.15 -16.09
CA GLN A 658 -3.06 -1.40 -17.53
C GLN A 658 -3.06 -2.89 -17.84
N GLU A 659 -2.38 -3.69 -17.01
CA GLU A 659 -2.37 -5.14 -17.16
C GLU A 659 -3.76 -5.75 -16.94
N GLU A 660 -4.50 -5.26 -15.93
CA GLU A 660 -5.87 -5.71 -15.68
C GLU A 660 -6.78 -5.39 -16.87
N ARG A 661 -6.68 -4.19 -17.47
CA ARG A 661 -7.47 -3.84 -18.67
C ARG A 661 -7.19 -4.74 -19.86
N LEU A 662 -5.97 -5.27 -19.97
CA LEU A 662 -5.61 -6.24 -20.99
C LEU A 662 -6.13 -7.65 -20.64
N ARG A 663 -6.25 -7.99 -19.36
CA ARG A 663 -6.75 -9.30 -18.89
C ARG A 663 -8.25 -9.41 -19.01
N ASP A 664 -8.96 -8.43 -18.45
CA ASP A 664 -10.41 -8.34 -18.46
C ASP A 664 -10.88 -7.05 -19.16
N PRO A 665 -10.68 -6.95 -20.50
CA PRO A 665 -11.17 -5.80 -21.23
C PRO A 665 -12.68 -5.74 -21.15
N ARG A 666 -13.23 -4.54 -20.91
CA ARG A 666 -14.66 -4.24 -20.95
C ARG A 666 -15.03 -3.59 -22.28
N PRO A 667 -15.32 -4.39 -23.33
CA PRO A 667 -15.61 -3.87 -24.66
C PRO A 667 -16.96 -3.15 -24.73
N SER A 668 -17.03 -2.12 -25.57
CA SER A 668 -18.31 -1.50 -25.94
C SER A 668 -19.23 -2.49 -26.66
N ALA A 669 -20.53 -2.20 -26.69
CA ALA A 669 -21.50 -2.98 -27.47
C ALA A 669 -21.10 -3.11 -28.96
N LYS A 670 -20.53 -2.05 -29.54
CA LYS A 670 -20.01 -2.04 -30.91
C LYS A 670 -18.86 -3.04 -31.09
N THR A 671 -17.92 -3.07 -30.15
CA THR A 671 -16.79 -4.01 -30.17
C THR A 671 -17.27 -5.45 -30.03
N LEU A 672 -18.27 -5.69 -29.16
CA LEU A 672 -18.87 -7.02 -28.97
C LEU A 672 -19.57 -7.53 -30.23
N GLU A 673 -20.34 -6.68 -30.93
CA GLU A 673 -20.99 -7.07 -32.19
C GLU A 673 -19.96 -7.37 -33.28
N ARG A 674 -18.90 -6.55 -33.43
CA ARG A 674 -17.78 -6.87 -34.35
C ARG A 674 -17.14 -8.23 -34.02
N ALA A 675 -16.89 -8.50 -32.74
CA ALA A 675 -16.30 -9.77 -32.32
C ALA A 675 -17.25 -10.97 -32.53
N LYS A 676 -18.56 -10.74 -32.45
CA LYS A 676 -19.59 -11.75 -32.75
C LYS A 676 -19.66 -12.07 -34.24
N GLU A 677 -19.65 -11.05 -35.10
CA GLU A 677 -19.54 -11.23 -36.56
C GLU A 677 -18.28 -12.01 -36.94
N LEU A 678 -17.14 -11.65 -36.35
CA LEU A 678 -15.88 -12.35 -36.55
C LEU A 678 -15.99 -13.83 -36.14
N ARG A 679 -16.50 -14.12 -34.94
CA ARG A 679 -16.71 -15.49 -34.46
C ARG A 679 -17.65 -16.30 -35.37
N ALA A 680 -18.69 -15.66 -35.92
CA ALA A 680 -19.59 -16.32 -36.87
C ALA A 680 -18.87 -16.72 -38.16
N LYS A 681 -18.03 -15.84 -38.71
CA LYS A 681 -17.18 -16.15 -39.89
C LYS A 681 -16.23 -17.31 -39.61
N LEU A 682 -15.54 -17.28 -38.47
CA LEU A 682 -14.60 -18.34 -38.08
C LEU A 682 -15.30 -19.70 -37.93
N ARG A 683 -16.48 -19.74 -37.28
CA ARG A 683 -17.28 -20.96 -37.15
C ARG A 683 -17.73 -21.52 -38.50
N HIS A 684 -18.13 -20.64 -39.43
CA HIS A 684 -18.58 -21.09 -40.75
C HIS A 684 -17.45 -21.71 -41.58
N SER A 685 -16.20 -21.31 -41.33
CA SER A 685 -15.01 -21.81 -42.03
C SER A 685 -14.25 -22.91 -41.27
N MET A 686 -14.77 -23.40 -40.14
CA MET A 686 -14.08 -24.35 -39.25
C MET A 686 -13.72 -25.68 -39.94
N ASP A 687 -12.51 -26.17 -39.67
CA ASP A 687 -12.07 -27.52 -40.02
C ASP A 687 -11.92 -28.38 -38.77
N GLY A 688 -12.91 -29.23 -38.51
CA GLY A 688 -12.94 -30.11 -37.34
C GLY A 688 -11.86 -31.18 -37.34
N VAL A 689 -11.36 -31.59 -38.51
CA VAL A 689 -10.32 -32.62 -38.63
C VAL A 689 -8.98 -32.03 -38.23
N ILE A 690 -8.64 -30.84 -38.77
CA ILE A 690 -7.41 -30.13 -38.39
C ILE A 690 -7.46 -29.75 -36.91
N SER A 691 -8.59 -29.22 -36.44
CA SER A 691 -8.79 -28.86 -35.03
C SER A 691 -8.51 -30.04 -34.09
N THR A 692 -8.98 -31.25 -34.45
CA THR A 692 -8.75 -32.47 -33.66
C THR A 692 -7.30 -32.92 -33.75
N SER A 693 -6.70 -32.94 -34.94
CA SER A 693 -5.30 -33.32 -35.11
C SER A 693 -4.34 -32.40 -34.33
N MET A 694 -4.65 -31.11 -34.21
CA MET A 694 -3.85 -30.17 -33.43
C MET A 694 -3.91 -30.50 -31.93
N ARG A 695 -5.09 -30.81 -31.39
CA ARG A 695 -5.24 -31.27 -30.00
C ARG A 695 -4.46 -32.56 -29.75
N ASP A 696 -4.55 -33.53 -30.66
CA ASP A 696 -3.86 -34.82 -30.52
C ASP A 696 -2.32 -34.68 -30.51
N LYS A 697 -1.79 -33.57 -31.04
CA LYS A 697 -0.35 -33.25 -31.05
C LYS A 697 0.09 -32.41 -29.85
N GLY A 698 -0.77 -32.22 -28.85
CA GLY A 698 -0.44 -31.48 -27.63
C GLY A 698 -0.43 -29.96 -27.79
N LEU A 699 -1.15 -29.43 -28.78
CA LEU A 699 -1.42 -27.99 -28.85
C LEU A 699 -2.67 -27.68 -28.02
N ASP A 700 -2.46 -27.41 -26.73
CA ASP A 700 -3.52 -27.12 -25.78
C ASP A 700 -4.01 -25.68 -25.92
N TYR A 701 -5.23 -25.54 -26.43
CA TYR A 701 -6.00 -24.31 -26.53
C TYR A 701 -7.36 -24.55 -25.91
N GLY A 702 -7.99 -23.52 -25.32
CA GLY A 702 -9.39 -23.62 -24.91
C GLY A 702 -10.31 -23.97 -26.09
N ILE A 703 -10.19 -23.22 -27.20
CA ILE A 703 -10.90 -23.46 -28.46
C ILE A 703 -9.96 -23.27 -29.66
N ASN A 704 -10.08 -24.13 -30.66
CA ASN A 704 -9.38 -24.03 -31.95
C ASN A 704 -10.32 -24.41 -33.10
N PHE A 705 -10.44 -23.55 -34.11
CA PHE A 705 -11.27 -23.79 -35.31
C PHE A 705 -10.54 -24.54 -36.44
N GLY A 706 -9.25 -24.85 -36.28
CA GLY A 706 -8.47 -25.60 -37.27
C GLY A 706 -8.17 -24.79 -38.54
N LEU A 707 -8.19 -23.46 -38.47
CA LEU A 707 -7.99 -22.61 -39.64
C LEU A 707 -6.51 -22.45 -39.97
N THR A 708 -6.22 -22.36 -41.27
CA THR A 708 -4.86 -22.15 -41.78
C THR A 708 -4.39 -20.72 -41.50
N MET A 709 -3.06 -20.55 -41.34
CA MET A 709 -2.48 -19.23 -41.11
C MET A 709 -2.76 -18.25 -42.26
N GLU A 710 -2.82 -18.73 -43.51
CA GLU A 710 -3.17 -17.90 -44.67
C GLU A 710 -4.57 -17.28 -44.54
N PHE A 711 -5.54 -18.08 -44.10
CA PHE A 711 -6.90 -17.59 -43.86
C PHE A 711 -6.94 -16.55 -42.75
N ILE A 712 -6.25 -16.83 -41.64
CA ILE A 712 -6.16 -15.93 -40.47
C ILE A 712 -5.55 -14.58 -40.88
N VAL A 713 -4.44 -14.60 -41.62
CA VAL A 713 -3.74 -13.38 -42.09
C VAL A 713 -4.63 -12.56 -43.03
N ARG A 714 -5.31 -13.20 -43.99
CA ARG A 714 -6.25 -12.50 -44.89
C ARG A 714 -7.35 -11.81 -44.11
N LEU A 715 -7.96 -12.51 -43.15
CA LEU A 715 -9.05 -11.99 -42.34
C LEU A 715 -8.59 -10.84 -41.44
N ALA A 716 -7.42 -10.94 -40.81
CA ALA A 716 -6.83 -9.86 -40.02
C ALA A 716 -6.60 -8.60 -40.88
N LYS A 717 -6.11 -8.76 -42.11
CA LYS A 717 -5.91 -7.66 -43.05
C LYS A 717 -7.21 -6.96 -43.45
N GLU A 718 -8.31 -7.70 -43.60
CA GLU A 718 -9.64 -7.14 -43.86
C GLU A 718 -10.19 -6.32 -42.68
N LEU A 719 -9.85 -6.70 -41.45
CA LEU A 719 -10.30 -6.00 -40.24
C LEU A 719 -9.60 -4.65 -40.02
N GLY A 720 -8.33 -4.54 -40.43
CA GLY A 720 -7.47 -3.39 -40.13
C GLY A 720 -7.07 -3.31 -38.65
N GLU A 721 -6.28 -2.32 -38.29
CA GLU A 721 -5.88 -2.10 -36.90
C GLU A 721 -7.07 -1.61 -36.04
N ASP A 722 -7.28 -2.25 -34.89
CA ASP A 722 -8.30 -1.90 -33.91
C ASP A 722 -7.87 -2.37 -32.52
N GLY A 723 -7.36 -1.46 -31.68
CA GLY A 723 -6.85 -1.80 -30.35
C GLY A 723 -7.93 -2.32 -29.38
N LEU A 724 -9.16 -1.83 -29.47
CA LEU A 724 -10.25 -2.27 -28.58
C LEU A 724 -10.69 -3.69 -28.93
N LEU A 725 -10.88 -3.97 -30.22
CA LEU A 725 -11.17 -5.32 -30.69
C LEU A 725 -10.00 -6.25 -30.40
N ALA A 726 -8.76 -5.85 -30.70
CA ALA A 726 -7.56 -6.65 -30.48
C ALA A 726 -7.42 -7.07 -29.02
N SER A 727 -7.52 -6.14 -28.06
CA SER A 727 -7.47 -6.45 -26.63
C SER A 727 -8.55 -7.44 -26.22
N TYR A 728 -9.79 -7.25 -26.70
CA TYR A 728 -10.86 -8.21 -26.45
C TYR A 728 -10.54 -9.60 -27.02
N LEU A 729 -10.05 -9.69 -28.26
CA LEU A 729 -9.70 -10.97 -28.88
C LEU A 729 -8.55 -11.69 -28.15
N LEU A 730 -7.51 -10.95 -27.77
CA LEU A 730 -6.35 -11.48 -27.05
C LEU A 730 -6.70 -11.99 -25.65
N SER A 731 -7.75 -11.46 -25.03
CA SER A 731 -8.25 -11.93 -23.73
C SER A 731 -9.05 -13.24 -23.80
N ARG A 732 -9.36 -13.75 -25.00
CA ARG A 732 -10.12 -15.00 -25.16
C ARG A 732 -9.16 -16.16 -25.40
N ASP A 733 -9.43 -17.28 -24.74
CA ASP A 733 -8.71 -18.54 -24.95
C ASP A 733 -9.21 -19.28 -26.21
N VAL A 734 -9.00 -18.62 -27.37
CA VAL A 734 -9.37 -19.12 -28.69
C VAL A 734 -8.24 -18.83 -29.66
N ARG A 735 -7.60 -19.88 -30.20
CA ARG A 735 -6.40 -19.78 -31.05
C ARG A 735 -6.54 -18.73 -32.15
N GLU A 736 -7.58 -18.84 -33.00
CA GLU A 736 -7.78 -17.93 -34.12
C GLU A 736 -7.99 -16.49 -33.66
N LEU A 737 -8.67 -16.26 -32.53
CA LEU A 737 -8.89 -14.91 -32.02
C LEU A 737 -7.58 -14.29 -31.51
N GLN A 738 -6.76 -15.06 -30.80
CA GLN A 738 -5.45 -14.59 -30.34
C GLN A 738 -4.54 -14.25 -31.52
N LEU A 739 -4.45 -15.13 -32.52
CA LEU A 739 -3.63 -14.90 -33.71
C LEU A 739 -4.10 -13.70 -34.56
N ILE A 740 -5.41 -13.48 -34.67
CA ILE A 740 -5.96 -12.26 -35.31
C ILE A 740 -5.65 -11.04 -34.44
N GLY A 741 -5.91 -11.13 -33.14
CA GLY A 741 -5.70 -10.07 -32.17
C GLY A 741 -4.27 -9.53 -32.22
N GLN A 742 -3.26 -10.40 -32.28
CA GLN A 742 -1.85 -10.01 -32.44
C GLN A 742 -1.60 -9.17 -33.69
N GLN A 743 -2.27 -9.48 -34.81
CA GLN A 743 -2.08 -8.80 -36.10
C GLN A 743 -2.82 -7.47 -36.19
N ILE A 744 -3.99 -7.36 -35.55
CA ILE A 744 -4.80 -6.13 -35.58
C ILE A 744 -4.50 -5.19 -34.41
N TYR A 745 -3.70 -5.62 -33.44
CA TYR A 745 -3.23 -4.75 -32.36
C TYR A 745 -2.34 -3.64 -32.94
N PRO A 746 -2.63 -2.35 -32.68
CA PRO A 746 -1.81 -1.25 -33.16
C PRO A 746 -0.43 -1.27 -32.49
N ALA A 747 0.63 -1.35 -33.30
CA ALA A 747 1.99 -1.45 -32.78
C ALA A 747 2.41 -0.21 -31.96
N SER A 748 1.84 0.97 -32.25
CA SER A 748 2.09 2.22 -31.52
C SER A 748 1.54 2.21 -30.08
N CYS A 749 0.58 1.33 -29.77
CA CYS A 749 0.01 1.21 -28.43
C CYS A 749 0.78 0.20 -27.55
N LEU A 750 1.80 -0.46 -28.09
CA LEU A 750 2.54 -1.50 -27.40
C LEU A 750 3.70 -0.89 -26.58
N ASN A 751 3.42 -0.60 -25.31
CA ASN A 751 4.43 -0.22 -24.33
C ASN A 751 5.00 -1.45 -23.60
N PHE A 752 5.98 -1.23 -22.70
CA PHE A 752 6.63 -2.31 -21.98
C PHE A 752 5.66 -3.17 -21.17
N SER A 753 4.72 -2.55 -20.44
CA SER A 753 3.74 -3.29 -19.62
C SER A 753 2.84 -4.19 -20.46
N ILE A 754 2.31 -3.69 -21.59
CA ILE A 754 1.49 -4.51 -22.50
C ILE A 754 2.33 -5.60 -23.15
N ALA A 755 3.53 -5.28 -23.63
CA ALA A 755 4.42 -6.27 -24.25
C ALA A 755 4.76 -7.41 -23.28
N THR A 756 5.05 -7.07 -22.03
CA THR A 756 5.36 -8.03 -20.96
C THR A 756 4.16 -8.92 -20.68
N ALA A 757 2.98 -8.35 -20.45
CA ALA A 757 1.77 -9.13 -20.18
C ALA A 757 1.36 -10.05 -21.35
N LEU A 758 1.55 -9.60 -22.60
CA LEU A 758 1.32 -10.46 -23.78
C LEU A 758 2.37 -11.57 -23.90
N ALA A 759 3.63 -11.26 -23.60
CA ALA A 759 4.71 -12.24 -23.59
C ALA A 759 4.45 -13.34 -22.56
N GLU A 760 4.19 -12.98 -21.30
CA GLU A 760 3.88 -13.90 -20.19
C GLU A 760 2.72 -14.84 -20.54
N ARG A 761 1.61 -14.30 -21.08
CA ARG A 761 0.46 -15.11 -21.49
C ARG A 761 0.75 -16.08 -22.63
N SER A 762 1.71 -15.76 -23.50
CA SER A 762 2.07 -16.62 -24.63
C SER A 762 3.01 -17.76 -24.23
N MET A 763 3.69 -17.66 -23.08
CA MET A 763 4.73 -18.61 -22.68
C MET A 763 4.30 -20.09 -22.61
N PRO A 764 3.07 -20.43 -22.15
CA PRO A 764 2.62 -21.81 -22.14
C PRO A 764 2.45 -22.43 -23.54
N ASN A 765 2.35 -21.62 -24.61
CA ASN A 765 2.06 -22.09 -25.97
C ASN A 765 3.12 -21.59 -26.98
N PRO A 766 4.02 -22.48 -27.46
CA PRO A 766 5.08 -22.12 -28.39
C PRO A 766 4.60 -21.48 -29.70
N GLU A 767 3.46 -21.93 -30.26
CA GLU A 767 2.91 -21.34 -31.49
C GLU A 767 2.48 -19.89 -31.26
N LEU A 768 1.74 -19.62 -30.17
CA LEU A 768 1.31 -18.27 -29.83
C LEU A 768 2.48 -17.35 -29.55
N ARG A 769 3.53 -17.85 -28.88
CA ARG A 769 4.77 -17.10 -28.59
C ARG A 769 5.50 -16.70 -29.86
N ASP A 770 5.73 -17.65 -30.77
CA ASP A 770 6.46 -17.40 -32.02
C ASP A 770 5.63 -16.50 -32.95
N CYS A 771 4.31 -16.70 -32.98
CA CYS A 771 3.38 -15.83 -33.70
C CYS A 771 3.32 -14.43 -33.11
N LEU A 772 3.37 -14.26 -31.79
CA LEU A 772 3.38 -12.93 -31.14
C LEU A 772 4.59 -12.13 -31.59
N CYS A 773 5.77 -12.77 -31.64
CA CYS A 773 6.99 -12.14 -32.15
C CYS A 773 6.78 -11.62 -33.59
N LYS A 774 6.29 -12.50 -34.47
CA LYS A 774 6.11 -12.21 -35.90
C LYS A 774 4.98 -11.22 -36.20
N ASN A 775 3.84 -11.38 -35.55
CA ASN A 775 2.60 -10.69 -35.88
C ASN A 775 2.52 -9.31 -35.23
N LEU A 776 3.20 -9.10 -34.11
CA LEU A 776 3.10 -7.87 -33.33
C LEU A 776 4.47 -7.27 -33.01
N PHE A 777 5.39 -8.04 -32.41
CA PHE A 777 6.63 -7.46 -31.90
C PHE A 777 7.54 -6.93 -33.01
N ASP A 778 7.61 -7.60 -34.17
CA ASP A 778 8.36 -7.12 -35.35
C ASP A 778 7.90 -5.73 -35.86
N ARG A 779 6.69 -5.29 -35.50
CA ARG A 779 6.11 -4.01 -35.96
C ARG A 779 6.41 -2.84 -35.02
N ASN A 780 7.04 -3.08 -33.87
CA ASN A 780 7.32 -2.04 -32.88
C ASN A 780 8.82 -1.91 -32.63
N THR A 781 9.32 -0.69 -32.84
CA THR A 781 10.76 -0.36 -32.82
C THR A 781 11.38 -0.39 -31.43
N MET A 782 10.58 -0.35 -30.36
CA MET A 782 11.03 -0.43 -28.96
C MET A 782 11.20 -1.87 -28.47
N LEU A 783 10.70 -2.88 -29.20
CA LEU A 783 10.74 -4.26 -28.72
C LEU A 783 12.15 -4.82 -28.50
N PRO A 784 13.16 -4.52 -29.33
CA PRO A 784 14.53 -4.92 -29.01
C PRO A 784 15.02 -4.35 -27.68
N GLN A 785 14.63 -3.12 -27.34
CA GLN A 785 14.96 -2.49 -26.06
C GLN A 785 14.23 -3.20 -24.90
N TYR A 786 12.92 -3.46 -25.04
CA TYR A 786 12.15 -4.19 -24.02
C TYR A 786 12.64 -5.63 -23.83
N ALA A 787 13.01 -6.32 -24.91
CA ALA A 787 13.58 -7.65 -24.86
C ALA A 787 14.92 -7.66 -24.10
N LEU A 788 15.77 -6.64 -24.31
CA LEU A 788 16.99 -6.49 -23.52
C LEU A 788 16.66 -6.22 -22.04
N ALA A 789 15.67 -5.36 -21.75
CA ALA A 789 15.22 -5.11 -20.37
C ALA A 789 14.77 -6.40 -19.67
N TRP A 790 14.00 -7.27 -20.37
CA TRP A 790 13.60 -8.57 -19.83
C TRP A 790 14.80 -9.47 -19.49
N LEU A 791 15.83 -9.48 -20.34
CA LEU A 791 17.04 -10.29 -20.11
C LEU A 791 17.91 -9.76 -18.95
N MET A 792 17.85 -8.46 -18.68
CA MET A 792 18.65 -7.82 -17.63
C MET A 792 18.03 -7.95 -16.24
N GLN A 793 16.72 -8.12 -16.14
CA GLN A 793 16.01 -8.14 -14.87
C GLN A 793 15.60 -9.56 -14.46
N ALA A 794 16.02 -9.98 -13.27
CA ALA A 794 15.76 -11.34 -12.76
C ALA A 794 14.26 -11.71 -12.71
N ARG A 795 13.37 -10.73 -12.54
CA ARG A 795 11.92 -10.91 -12.57
C ARG A 795 11.41 -11.50 -13.88
N TYR A 796 11.99 -11.08 -15.00
CA TYR A 796 11.54 -11.44 -16.33
C TYR A 796 12.33 -12.60 -16.92
N LYS A 797 13.05 -13.36 -16.08
CA LYS A 797 13.86 -14.51 -16.51
C LYS A 797 13.06 -15.51 -17.35
N ASP A 798 11.78 -15.72 -17.02
CA ASP A 798 10.92 -16.67 -17.73
C ASP A 798 10.56 -16.18 -19.14
N LEU A 799 10.82 -14.90 -19.47
CA LEU A 799 10.61 -14.31 -20.80
C LEU A 799 11.85 -14.40 -21.70
N SER A 800 12.97 -14.95 -21.23
CA SER A 800 14.23 -15.02 -21.97
C SER A 800 14.09 -15.66 -23.36
N THR A 801 13.31 -16.74 -23.47
CA THR A 801 13.07 -17.42 -24.75
C THR A 801 12.40 -16.50 -25.77
N ILE A 802 11.37 -15.74 -25.37
CA ILE A 802 10.70 -14.80 -26.28
C ILE A 802 11.58 -13.57 -26.56
N ALA A 803 12.38 -13.14 -25.59
CA ALA A 803 13.30 -12.01 -25.72
C ALA A 803 14.36 -12.30 -26.79
N TYR A 804 15.05 -13.44 -26.69
CA TYR A 804 16.04 -13.86 -27.69
C TYR A 804 15.41 -14.08 -29.07
N THR A 805 14.21 -14.67 -29.13
CA THR A 805 13.49 -14.86 -30.39
C THR A 805 13.16 -13.52 -31.05
N THR A 806 12.68 -12.56 -30.27
CA THR A 806 12.38 -11.20 -30.74
C THR A 806 13.63 -10.50 -31.29
N LEU A 807 14.74 -10.57 -30.56
CA LEU A 807 16.02 -9.99 -30.95
C LEU A 807 16.58 -10.66 -32.22
N ALA A 808 16.56 -11.98 -32.31
CA ALA A 808 17.00 -12.73 -33.49
C ALA A 808 16.28 -12.28 -34.77
N ARG A 809 14.96 -12.04 -34.67
CA ARG A 809 14.14 -11.54 -35.78
C ARG A 809 14.51 -10.12 -36.18
N HIS A 810 14.64 -9.22 -35.21
CA HIS A 810 15.02 -7.84 -35.46
C HIS A 810 16.42 -7.72 -36.09
N PHE A 811 17.40 -8.50 -35.63
CA PHE A 811 18.73 -8.54 -36.25
C PHE A 811 18.69 -9.09 -37.69
N THR A 812 17.81 -10.05 -37.97
CA THR A 812 17.56 -10.53 -39.34
C THR A 812 17.04 -9.41 -40.24
N PHE A 813 16.28 -8.46 -39.70
CA PHE A 813 15.81 -7.26 -40.39
C PHE A 813 16.80 -6.08 -40.35
N GLY A 814 18.03 -6.29 -39.88
CA GLY A 814 19.08 -5.28 -39.87
C GLY A 814 18.99 -4.26 -38.73
N TYR A 815 18.26 -4.58 -37.65
CA TYR A 815 18.25 -3.75 -36.45
C TYR A 815 19.66 -3.62 -35.85
N LYS A 816 19.99 -2.44 -35.33
CA LYS A 816 21.22 -2.19 -34.58
C LYS A 816 20.88 -1.43 -33.30
N PHE A 817 21.54 -1.78 -32.20
CA PHE A 817 21.38 -1.03 -30.96
C PHE A 817 21.97 0.37 -31.08
N ALA A 818 21.38 1.32 -30.35
CA ALA A 818 21.88 2.69 -30.30
C ALA A 818 23.22 2.83 -29.56
N HIS A 819 23.50 1.91 -28.62
CA HIS A 819 24.67 1.97 -27.74
C HIS A 819 25.42 0.63 -27.72
N LYS A 820 26.75 0.70 -27.83
CA LYS A 820 27.64 -0.48 -27.79
C LYS A 820 27.59 -1.23 -26.44
N SER A 821 27.34 -0.52 -25.36
CA SER A 821 27.10 -1.09 -24.02
C SER A 821 25.93 -2.08 -24.02
N TRP A 822 24.86 -1.81 -24.78
CA TRP A 822 23.71 -2.70 -24.89
C TRP A 822 24.07 -3.99 -25.62
N GLU A 823 24.91 -3.88 -26.65
CA GLU A 823 25.46 -5.03 -27.37
C GLU A 823 26.27 -5.92 -26.41
N GLN A 824 27.15 -5.31 -25.60
CA GLN A 824 27.95 -6.01 -24.61
C GLN A 824 27.07 -6.66 -23.52
N CYS A 825 26.03 -5.97 -23.04
CA CYS A 825 25.05 -6.54 -22.12
C CYS A 825 24.36 -7.77 -22.73
N LEU A 826 23.86 -7.66 -23.97
CA LEU A 826 23.21 -8.77 -24.64
C LEU A 826 24.14 -9.98 -24.85
N LEU A 827 25.38 -9.75 -25.26
CA LEU A 827 26.38 -10.81 -25.40
C LEU A 827 26.61 -11.52 -24.06
N ARG A 828 26.79 -10.77 -22.96
CA ARG A 828 26.94 -11.36 -21.62
C ARG A 828 25.72 -12.19 -21.22
N CYS A 829 24.50 -11.70 -21.44
CA CYS A 829 23.28 -12.45 -21.18
C CYS A 829 23.25 -13.76 -21.99
N ALA A 830 23.52 -13.69 -23.30
CA ALA A 830 23.46 -14.85 -24.19
C ALA A 830 24.51 -15.91 -23.82
N PHE A 831 25.75 -15.50 -23.56
CA PHE A 831 26.80 -16.42 -23.12
C PHE A 831 26.49 -17.03 -21.76
N LYS A 832 25.99 -16.24 -20.80
CA LYS A 832 25.55 -16.76 -19.49
C LYS A 832 24.46 -17.82 -19.65
N THR A 833 23.42 -17.56 -20.45
CA THR A 833 22.35 -18.53 -20.75
C THR A 833 22.89 -19.82 -21.37
N LEU A 834 23.85 -19.72 -22.31
CA LEU A 834 24.45 -20.87 -22.98
C LEU A 834 25.42 -21.66 -22.09
N ASP A 835 25.98 -21.01 -21.07
CA ASP A 835 26.86 -21.63 -20.08
C ASP A 835 26.13 -22.38 -18.95
N GLU A 836 24.83 -22.20 -18.83
CA GLU A 836 24.03 -22.90 -17.82
C GLU A 836 24.04 -24.42 -18.09
N ASP A 837 24.42 -25.20 -17.06
CA ASP A 837 24.57 -26.64 -17.18
C ASP A 837 23.21 -27.31 -17.42
N ALA A 838 23.14 -28.10 -18.49
CA ALA A 838 21.92 -28.79 -18.89
C ALA A 838 22.24 -30.13 -19.57
N PRO A 839 21.45 -31.19 -19.34
CA PRO A 839 21.66 -32.49 -19.99
C PRO A 839 21.41 -32.47 -21.50
N TYR A 840 20.67 -31.47 -21.99
CA TYR A 840 20.36 -31.23 -23.40
C TYR A 840 20.03 -29.76 -23.64
N MET A 841 20.13 -29.31 -24.88
CA MET A 841 19.87 -27.91 -25.24
C MET A 841 18.41 -27.50 -24.96
N THR A 842 18.22 -26.60 -24.01
CA THR A 842 16.92 -26.06 -23.60
C THR A 842 16.30 -25.18 -24.70
N SER A 843 15.00 -24.87 -24.61
CA SER A 843 14.35 -23.95 -25.55
C SER A 843 14.94 -22.54 -25.49
N GLU A 844 15.36 -22.12 -24.29
CA GLU A 844 16.01 -20.85 -24.06
C GLU A 844 17.40 -20.81 -24.71
N GLN A 845 18.23 -21.84 -24.48
CA GLN A 845 19.56 -21.97 -25.10
C GLN A 845 19.46 -22.00 -26.64
N ARG A 846 18.45 -22.69 -27.20
CA ARG A 846 18.18 -22.65 -28.65
C ARG A 846 17.87 -21.24 -29.15
N ALA A 847 17.05 -20.49 -28.41
CA ALA A 847 16.69 -19.13 -28.77
C ALA A 847 17.91 -18.19 -28.69
N ALA A 848 18.72 -18.30 -27.63
CA ALA A 848 19.97 -17.56 -27.47
C ALA A 848 20.97 -17.87 -28.60
N LEU A 849 21.17 -19.15 -28.92
CA LEU A 849 22.03 -19.60 -30.01
C LEU A 849 21.54 -19.08 -31.37
N LEU A 850 20.23 -19.17 -31.63
CA LEU A 850 19.62 -18.61 -32.85
C LEU A 850 19.85 -17.10 -32.94
N MET A 851 19.71 -16.38 -31.83
CA MET A 851 19.95 -14.94 -31.76
C MET A 851 21.39 -14.60 -32.12
N LEU A 852 22.39 -15.25 -31.49
CA LEU A 852 23.81 -15.03 -31.78
C LEU A 852 24.13 -15.31 -33.25
N LYS A 853 23.58 -16.38 -33.82
CA LYS A 853 23.75 -16.74 -35.24
C LYS A 853 23.19 -15.66 -36.17
N ARG A 854 21.96 -15.19 -35.94
CA ARG A 854 21.34 -14.13 -36.75
C ARG A 854 22.06 -12.80 -36.60
N TRP A 855 22.54 -12.50 -35.40
CA TRP A 855 23.24 -11.25 -35.12
C TRP A 855 24.63 -11.22 -35.74
N GLY A 856 25.47 -12.25 -35.51
CA GLY A 856 26.79 -12.32 -36.14
C GLY A 856 26.76 -12.47 -37.67
N ARG A 857 25.68 -13.04 -38.22
CA ARG A 857 25.49 -13.05 -39.69
C ARG A 857 25.18 -11.66 -40.25
N SER A 858 24.43 -10.85 -39.51
CA SER A 858 24.04 -9.49 -39.94
C SER A 858 25.09 -8.42 -39.62
N ASP A 859 25.99 -8.68 -38.67
CA ASP A 859 27.02 -7.73 -38.25
C ASP A 859 28.41 -8.40 -38.06
N LYS A 860 29.38 -7.99 -38.89
CA LYS A 860 30.75 -8.55 -38.90
C LYS A 860 31.56 -8.21 -37.65
N ASP A 861 31.30 -7.07 -37.01
CA ASP A 861 32.00 -6.71 -35.78
C ASP A 861 31.51 -7.59 -34.63
N ILE A 862 30.22 -7.87 -34.58
CA ILE A 862 29.63 -8.81 -33.62
C ILE A 862 30.08 -10.25 -33.91
N GLN A 863 30.16 -10.65 -35.18
CA GLN A 863 30.73 -11.95 -35.57
C GLN A 863 32.12 -12.15 -34.97
N ALA A 864 33.00 -11.14 -35.10
CA ALA A 864 34.34 -11.18 -34.54
C ALA A 864 34.32 -11.24 -33.01
N GLN A 865 33.45 -10.46 -32.35
CA GLN A 865 33.30 -10.49 -30.90
C GLN A 865 32.83 -11.86 -30.38
N ILE A 866 31.87 -12.50 -31.04
CA ILE A 866 31.38 -13.84 -30.67
C ILE A 866 32.51 -14.88 -30.77
N LEU A 867 33.25 -14.88 -31.89
CA LEU A 867 34.33 -15.86 -32.12
C LEU A 867 35.54 -15.64 -31.20
N GLN A 868 35.75 -14.42 -30.70
CA GLN A 868 36.84 -14.08 -29.78
C GLN A 868 36.42 -14.11 -28.31
N ALA A 869 35.14 -14.35 -28.02
CA ALA A 869 34.64 -14.39 -26.65
C ALA A 869 35.34 -15.51 -25.85
N PRO A 870 35.83 -15.25 -24.63
CA PRO A 870 36.47 -16.27 -23.79
C PRO A 870 35.62 -17.53 -23.60
N GLU A 871 34.30 -17.35 -23.49
CA GLU A 871 33.31 -18.42 -23.37
C GLU A 871 33.29 -19.31 -24.61
N PHE A 872 33.30 -18.71 -25.81
CA PHE A 872 33.33 -19.43 -27.07
C PHE A 872 34.62 -20.25 -27.23
N VAL A 873 35.77 -19.66 -26.92
CA VAL A 873 37.08 -20.35 -26.97
C VAL A 873 37.13 -21.51 -25.97
N ARG A 874 36.52 -21.34 -24.78
CA ARG A 874 36.38 -22.42 -23.81
C ARG A 874 35.48 -23.55 -24.35
N TRP A 875 34.37 -23.23 -25.00
CA TRP A 875 33.49 -24.24 -25.61
C TRP A 875 34.22 -25.11 -26.63
N GLU A 876 35.05 -24.51 -27.49
CA GLU A 876 35.86 -25.22 -28.50
C GLU A 876 36.80 -26.26 -27.90
N THR A 877 37.29 -26.04 -26.68
CA THR A 877 38.30 -26.87 -26.01
C THR A 877 37.73 -27.73 -24.88
N SER A 878 36.44 -27.59 -24.59
CA SER A 878 35.78 -28.21 -23.43
C SER A 878 35.64 -29.75 -23.52
N GLY A 879 35.58 -30.29 -24.74
CA GLY A 879 35.22 -31.70 -24.98
C GLY A 879 33.76 -32.06 -24.67
N SER A 880 32.91 -31.08 -24.34
CA SER A 880 31.47 -31.27 -24.13
C SER A 880 30.76 -31.44 -25.47
N CYS A 881 29.89 -32.45 -25.56
CA CYS A 881 29.06 -32.69 -26.76
C CYS A 881 28.14 -31.48 -27.04
N LEU A 882 27.51 -30.94 -25.99
CA LEU A 882 26.60 -29.80 -26.09
C LEU A 882 27.33 -28.53 -26.55
N PHE A 883 28.49 -28.23 -25.96
CA PHE A 883 29.29 -27.07 -26.37
C PHE A 883 29.88 -27.24 -27.78
N GLY A 884 30.22 -28.48 -28.16
CA GLY A 884 30.60 -28.82 -29.54
C GLY A 884 29.49 -28.48 -30.53
N GLU A 885 28.23 -28.86 -30.23
CA GLU A 885 27.07 -28.50 -31.05
C GLU A 885 26.91 -26.97 -31.21
N TYR A 886 27.10 -26.19 -30.13
CA TYR A 886 27.03 -24.72 -30.21
C TYR A 886 28.09 -24.14 -31.14
N VAL A 887 29.33 -24.60 -30.99
CA VAL A 887 30.47 -24.14 -31.80
C VAL A 887 30.26 -24.47 -33.27
N ASP A 888 29.86 -25.70 -33.57
CA ASP A 888 29.64 -26.16 -34.95
C ASP A 888 28.51 -25.38 -35.61
N ASP A 889 27.40 -25.14 -34.91
CA ASP A 889 26.24 -24.40 -35.44
C ASP A 889 26.57 -22.92 -35.69
N ILE A 890 27.33 -22.27 -34.79
CA ILE A 890 27.81 -20.89 -34.97
C ILE A 890 28.78 -20.80 -36.15
N LYS A 891 29.80 -21.66 -36.21
CA LYS A 891 30.79 -21.66 -37.29
C LYS A 891 30.14 -21.94 -38.65
N PHE A 892 29.19 -22.87 -38.68
CA PHE A 892 28.45 -23.20 -39.89
C PHE A 892 27.69 -21.97 -40.43
N GLU A 893 26.89 -21.29 -39.60
CA GLU A 893 26.16 -20.09 -40.04
C GLU A 893 27.13 -18.97 -40.49
N PHE A 894 28.27 -18.83 -39.83
CA PHE A 894 29.27 -17.79 -40.13
C PHE A 894 30.12 -18.08 -41.37
N SER A 895 30.21 -19.34 -41.80
CA SER A 895 30.92 -19.77 -43.01
C SER A 895 30.18 -19.46 -44.31
N TYR A 896 28.87 -19.17 -44.24
CA TYR A 896 28.08 -18.76 -45.39
C TYR A 896 28.36 -17.29 -45.73
N GLU A 897 29.19 -17.05 -46.75
CA GLU A 897 29.24 -15.77 -47.45
C GLU A 897 27.97 -15.65 -48.31
N GLY A 898 27.04 -14.79 -47.88
CA GLY A 898 25.83 -14.44 -48.62
C GLY A 898 26.05 -13.30 -49.59
#